data_AF-A0A534WQ14-F1
#
_entry.id   AF-A0A534WQ14-F1
#
_cell.length_a   1.000
_cell.length_b   1.000
_cell.length_c   1.000
_cell.angle_alpha   90.00
_cell.angle_beta   90.00
_cell.angle_gamma   90.00
#
_symmetry.space_group_name_H-M   'P 1'
#
loop_
_entity.id
_entity.type
_entity.pdbx_description
1 polymer ?
#
loop_
_entity_poly.entity_id
_entity_poly.type
_entity_poly.pdbx_seq_one_letter_code
_entity_poly.pdbx_strand_id
1 'polypeptide(L)'
;MKPAARLNECGQSAWLDLIGRKLIHSGELLRMTEEDGVRGVTANPAIFEKAIVESDEYDDQLRTLIDQGKSPLEIYEAIAIDDVRSACDVLRPMFDRLQGRDGFVSLEVSPYIARDTKATVQEAKRFWRAVERPNLFIKIPANPEGIPAIREATAAGISVNITLIFSVHVYEQVIEAYISGLEERVAKGLPVSQIHSVASFFVSRVDTLVDKLLEEKGARDVLGKIAVANAKEAYQVFLKSIATGRWKALESKGATRQRPLWASTGTKNKAYSDVLYVEPLIGRDTVNTMPLPTLQAFNDHGKVEADTVVKDVDQARAQLARLSQVGINLEAVCAELTEQGLDLFSKALDGLLHAISARAAAQTFAKKAQLRESLGRRKEDAAAGLDSAREKKIGARLWARDTALWGAKNVAKTRLGWLDATKFGKDHAAEIATFAREAAQKFRHCLLLGMGGSSLAPDVFARILGKRDGGLDLRVLDSTAPDAVRAATRGFDLRKTLFLVSSKSGTTTEVDGFYRYFRGQVNDGANFAAITDPGTPLQKRAEQDRFWRTFLNPPDIGGRYSALSYFGLVPAALLGLDVNALIEQAGKVALASHARVPLQENLALRIGAIAAGLAKKGADKLTFLFSKNLAPLGGWLEQLVAESTGKQGRGIVPVDGEPPGTKDAYGNDRLFVSLSLASEAHDMSHLAEAGHPLLQWKLATPAEIAGEFLRWEIATAAMGAVLEIDPFDEPNVAESKDKTKSLLSGGT
;
A
#
# COMPACT_ATOMS: atom_id res chain seq x y z
N MET A 1 11.83 29.10 -30.01
CA MET A 1 10.67 28.40 -29.42
C MET A 1 10.94 26.91 -29.45
N LYS A 2 10.68 26.20 -28.35
CA LYS A 2 10.82 24.74 -28.32
C LYS A 2 9.81 24.07 -29.27
N PRO A 3 10.08 22.86 -29.80
CA PRO A 3 9.17 22.12 -30.68
C PRO A 3 7.71 22.06 -30.20
N ALA A 4 7.44 21.77 -28.92
CA ALA A 4 6.06 21.71 -28.40
C ALA A 4 5.32 23.05 -28.50
N ALA A 5 6.01 24.18 -28.28
CA ALA A 5 5.42 25.51 -28.46
C ALA A 5 5.05 25.79 -29.93
N ARG A 6 5.82 25.23 -30.87
CA ARG A 6 5.59 25.35 -32.32
C ARG A 6 4.44 24.49 -32.84
N LEU A 7 3.98 23.47 -32.10
CA LEU A 7 2.78 22.70 -32.48
C LEU A 7 1.55 23.59 -32.69
N ASN A 8 1.49 24.72 -31.98
CA ASN A 8 0.42 25.70 -32.11
C ASN A 8 0.36 26.32 -33.52
N GLU A 9 1.51 26.46 -34.19
CA GLU A 9 1.61 26.92 -35.58
C GLU A 9 0.91 25.95 -36.53
N CYS A 10 0.86 24.67 -36.16
CA CYS A 10 0.16 23.60 -36.88
C CYS A 10 -1.28 23.39 -36.41
N GLY A 11 -1.75 24.16 -35.43
CA GLY A 11 -3.09 24.02 -34.85
C GLY A 11 -3.24 22.87 -33.84
N GLN A 12 -2.14 22.30 -33.35
CA GLN A 12 -2.11 21.29 -32.29
C GLN A 12 -1.65 21.90 -30.96
N SER A 13 -2.33 21.59 -29.86
CA SER A 13 -1.90 22.02 -28.52
C SER A 13 -1.13 20.93 -27.78
N ALA A 14 -0.02 21.29 -27.12
CA ALA A 14 0.69 20.42 -26.19
C ALA A 14 0.09 20.54 -24.78
N TRP A 15 -0.39 19.43 -24.23
CA TRP A 15 -0.84 19.33 -22.84
C TRP A 15 0.07 18.38 -22.06
N LEU A 16 0.07 18.53 -20.74
CA LEU A 16 0.90 17.73 -19.83
C LEU A 16 0.04 16.70 -19.10
N ASP A 17 0.43 15.42 -19.17
CA ASP A 17 -0.18 14.32 -18.42
C ASP A 17 0.42 14.20 -17.01
N LEU A 18 0.33 15.29 -16.25
CA LEU A 18 0.85 15.41 -14.89
C LEU A 18 0.12 16.53 -14.17
N ILE A 19 -0.23 16.28 -12.92
CA ILE A 19 -0.65 17.31 -11.97
C ILE A 19 0.02 16.99 -10.63
N GLY A 20 0.28 18.03 -9.85
CA GLY A 20 0.74 17.87 -8.48
C GLY A 20 0.94 19.21 -7.80
N ARG A 21 0.75 19.22 -6.49
CA ARG A 21 0.87 20.40 -5.63
C ARG A 21 2.13 21.21 -5.89
N LYS A 22 3.32 20.61 -5.84
CA LYS A 22 4.57 21.34 -6.11
C LYS A 22 4.64 21.91 -7.52
N LEU A 23 4.23 21.14 -8.54
CA LEU A 23 4.18 21.63 -9.93
C LEU A 23 3.34 22.91 -10.04
N ILE A 24 2.22 22.98 -9.30
CA ILE A 24 1.32 24.14 -9.30
C ILE A 24 1.91 25.30 -8.49
N HIS A 25 2.28 25.08 -7.22
CA HIS A 25 2.63 26.17 -6.31
C HIS A 25 4.09 26.64 -6.39
N SER A 26 5.00 25.86 -6.99
CA SER A 26 6.40 26.32 -7.18
C SER A 26 6.57 27.27 -8.36
N GLY A 27 5.51 27.53 -9.13
CA GLY A 27 5.57 28.28 -10.39
C GLY A 27 6.06 27.46 -11.59
N GLU A 28 6.36 26.18 -11.41
CA GLU A 28 6.87 25.32 -12.49
C GLU A 28 5.84 25.13 -13.59
N LEU A 29 4.56 24.94 -13.26
CA LEU A 29 3.49 24.87 -14.26
C LEU A 29 3.44 26.14 -15.13
N LEU A 30 3.57 27.31 -14.50
CA LEU A 30 3.60 28.59 -15.20
C LEU A 30 4.81 28.68 -16.13
N ARG A 31 6.02 28.35 -15.63
CA ARG A 31 7.25 28.27 -16.45
C ARG A 31 7.08 27.35 -17.65
N MET A 32 6.50 26.16 -17.45
CA MET A 32 6.24 25.21 -18.54
C MET A 32 5.28 25.77 -19.59
N THR A 33 4.33 26.62 -19.20
CA THR A 33 3.45 27.28 -20.18
C THR A 33 4.17 28.33 -21.02
N GLU A 34 5.14 29.03 -20.44
CA GLU A 34 5.89 30.11 -21.09
C GLU A 34 7.06 29.58 -21.93
N GLU A 35 7.75 28.57 -21.43
CA GLU A 35 9.01 28.08 -22.00
C GLU A 35 8.86 26.75 -22.75
N ASP A 36 8.04 25.83 -22.24
CA ASP A 36 7.91 24.45 -22.76
C ASP A 36 6.72 24.26 -23.70
N GLY A 37 5.87 25.29 -23.86
CA GLY A 37 4.72 25.28 -24.77
C GLY A 37 3.49 24.53 -24.24
N VAL A 38 3.45 24.22 -22.94
CA VAL A 38 2.30 23.55 -22.30
C VAL A 38 1.08 24.48 -22.28
N ARG A 39 -0.10 23.96 -22.63
CA ARG A 39 -1.35 24.73 -22.70
C ARG A 39 -2.54 24.08 -21.99
N GLY A 40 -2.30 23.01 -21.25
CA GLY A 40 -3.33 22.31 -20.49
C GLY A 40 -2.71 21.15 -19.70
N VAL A 41 -3.46 20.67 -18.72
CA VAL A 41 -3.04 19.55 -17.85
C VAL A 41 -4.17 18.57 -17.63
N THR A 42 -3.82 17.30 -17.47
CA THR A 42 -4.76 16.23 -17.13
C THR A 42 -4.39 15.55 -15.83
N ALA A 43 -5.40 15.27 -15.01
CA ALA A 43 -5.28 14.44 -13.81
C ALA A 43 -5.95 13.08 -14.02
N ASN A 44 -5.47 12.06 -13.31
CA ASN A 44 -6.11 10.76 -13.16
C ASN A 44 -5.71 10.16 -11.79
N PRO A 45 -6.43 9.13 -11.29
CA PRO A 45 -6.14 8.56 -9.96
C PRO A 45 -4.71 8.06 -9.79
N ALA A 46 -4.07 7.51 -10.83
CA ALA A 46 -2.69 7.02 -10.75
C ALA A 46 -1.65 8.15 -10.59
N ILE A 47 -1.91 9.32 -11.20
CA ILE A 47 -1.08 10.52 -11.00
C ILE A 47 -1.19 11.00 -9.54
N PHE A 48 -2.41 11.04 -8.98
CA PHE A 48 -2.62 11.40 -7.58
C PHE A 48 -2.05 10.37 -6.61
N GLU A 49 -2.19 9.06 -6.88
CA GLU A 49 -1.53 8.02 -6.08
C GLU A 49 -0.04 8.32 -5.96
N LYS A 50 0.63 8.53 -7.10
CA LYS A 50 2.06 8.83 -7.11
C LYS A 50 2.39 10.12 -6.35
N ALA A 51 1.65 11.21 -6.60
CA ALA A 51 1.91 12.49 -5.98
C ALA A 51 1.69 12.48 -4.46
N ILE A 52 0.60 11.88 -3.99
CA ILE A 52 0.20 11.84 -2.57
C ILE A 52 1.07 10.87 -1.77
N VAL A 53 1.50 9.77 -2.39
CA VAL A 53 2.21 8.68 -1.69
C VAL A 53 3.73 8.84 -1.74
N GLU A 54 4.28 9.41 -2.81
CA GLU A 54 5.74 9.52 -3.00
C GLU A 54 6.32 10.89 -2.60
N SER A 55 5.48 11.84 -2.16
CA SER A 55 5.92 13.17 -1.72
C SER A 55 5.36 13.54 -0.35
N ASP A 56 5.98 14.53 0.31
CA ASP A 56 5.54 15.15 1.57
C ASP A 56 4.62 16.36 1.34
N GLU A 57 4.35 16.71 0.08
CA GLU A 57 3.64 17.93 -0.33
C GLU A 57 2.21 18.02 0.24
N TYR A 58 1.60 16.88 0.52
CA TYR A 58 0.22 16.76 0.98
C TYR A 58 0.08 16.55 2.49
N ASP A 59 1.19 16.42 3.22
CA ASP A 59 1.20 15.95 4.61
C ASP A 59 0.35 16.82 5.55
N ASP A 60 0.45 18.15 5.44
CA ASP A 60 -0.29 19.07 6.30
C ASP A 60 -1.79 19.08 6.01
N GLN A 61 -2.17 18.99 4.73
CA GLN A 61 -3.58 18.93 4.35
C GLN A 61 -4.18 17.55 4.71
N LEU A 62 -3.44 16.47 4.47
CA LEU A 62 -3.83 15.13 4.92
C LEU A 62 -4.07 15.12 6.42
N ARG A 63 -3.13 15.65 7.22
CA ARG A 63 -3.28 15.75 8.67
C ARG A 63 -4.55 16.51 9.07
N THR A 64 -4.79 17.65 8.44
CA THR A 64 -5.98 18.48 8.69
C THR A 64 -7.28 17.72 8.36
N LEU A 65 -7.34 17.05 7.20
CA LEU A 65 -8.54 16.34 6.77
C LEU A 65 -8.79 15.05 7.60
N ILE A 66 -7.72 14.37 8.02
CA ILE A 66 -7.78 13.23 8.95
C ILE A 66 -8.29 13.68 10.31
N ASP A 67 -7.80 14.82 10.83
CA ASP A 67 -8.26 15.39 12.10
C ASP A 67 -9.74 15.82 12.06
N GLN A 68 -10.26 16.18 10.89
CA GLN A 68 -11.68 16.44 10.65
C GLN A 68 -12.54 15.16 10.58
N GLY A 69 -11.92 13.97 10.63
CA GLY A 69 -12.63 12.69 10.56
C GLY A 69 -13.15 12.33 9.18
N LYS A 70 -12.62 12.93 8.11
CA LYS A 70 -13.02 12.61 6.74
C LYS A 70 -12.61 11.20 6.35
N SER A 71 -13.46 10.54 5.56
CA SER A 71 -13.14 9.24 4.96
C SER A 71 -12.00 9.36 3.93
N PRO A 72 -11.28 8.26 3.62
CA PRO A 72 -10.22 8.28 2.62
C PRO A 72 -10.64 8.85 1.26
N LEU A 73 -11.87 8.57 0.84
CA LEU A 73 -12.43 9.09 -0.41
C LEU A 73 -12.65 10.61 -0.34
N GLU A 74 -13.26 11.10 0.74
CA GLU A 74 -13.45 12.55 0.95
C GLU A 74 -12.12 13.29 1.06
N ILE A 75 -11.09 12.66 1.65
CA ILE A 75 -9.74 13.22 1.72
C ILE A 75 -9.14 13.33 0.31
N TYR A 76 -9.18 12.25 -0.49
CA TYR A 76 -8.71 12.26 -1.87
C TYR A 76 -9.42 13.33 -2.69
N GLU A 77 -10.75 13.38 -2.65
CA GLU A 77 -11.54 14.34 -3.42
C GLU A 77 -11.22 15.79 -3.02
N ALA A 78 -11.08 16.06 -1.72
CA ALA A 78 -10.71 17.39 -1.25
C ALA A 78 -9.34 17.82 -1.81
N ILE A 79 -8.35 16.93 -1.81
CA ILE A 79 -7.03 17.18 -2.40
C ILE A 79 -7.13 17.41 -3.91
N ALA A 80 -7.82 16.51 -4.63
CA ALA A 80 -7.93 16.56 -6.08
C ALA A 80 -8.65 17.84 -6.56
N ILE A 81 -9.73 18.23 -5.87
CA ILE A 81 -10.47 19.47 -6.16
C ILE A 81 -9.60 20.71 -5.93
N ASP A 82 -8.84 20.74 -4.83
CA ASP A 82 -8.00 21.88 -4.46
C ASP A 82 -6.85 22.09 -5.47
N ASP A 83 -6.16 21.01 -5.83
CA ASP A 83 -5.09 21.03 -6.82
C ASP A 83 -5.61 21.40 -8.21
N VAL A 84 -6.74 20.80 -8.64
CA VAL A 84 -7.35 21.12 -9.94
C VAL A 84 -7.81 22.58 -9.99
N ARG A 85 -8.43 23.09 -8.93
CA ARG A 85 -8.84 24.50 -8.86
C ARG A 85 -7.63 25.42 -8.95
N SER A 86 -6.56 25.11 -8.22
CA SER A 86 -5.32 25.89 -8.23
C SER A 86 -4.64 25.86 -9.61
N ALA A 87 -4.61 24.70 -10.27
CA ALA A 87 -4.11 24.59 -11.64
C ALA A 87 -4.97 25.36 -12.64
N CYS A 88 -6.30 25.36 -12.47
CA CYS A 88 -7.21 26.18 -13.27
C CYS A 88 -6.88 27.67 -13.12
N ASP A 89 -6.58 28.12 -11.90
CA ASP A 89 -6.19 29.51 -11.64
C ASP A 89 -4.87 29.90 -12.33
N VAL A 90 -3.87 29.00 -12.32
CA VAL A 90 -2.61 29.21 -13.04
C VAL A 90 -2.84 29.32 -14.56
N LEU A 91 -3.71 28.48 -15.13
CA LEU A 91 -3.98 28.47 -16.57
C LEU A 91 -5.05 29.49 -17.02
N ARG A 92 -5.70 30.18 -16.08
CA ARG A 92 -6.82 31.08 -16.37
C ARG A 92 -6.44 32.23 -17.31
N PRO A 93 -5.29 32.94 -17.14
CA PRO A 93 -4.90 34.00 -18.06
C PRO A 93 -4.73 33.51 -19.51
N MET A 94 -4.25 32.27 -19.69
CA MET A 94 -4.16 31.65 -21.01
C MET A 94 -5.54 31.34 -21.58
N PHE A 95 -6.42 30.75 -20.79
CA PHE A 95 -7.79 30.45 -21.19
C PHE A 95 -8.54 31.70 -21.68
N ASP A 96 -8.48 32.79 -20.91
CA ASP A 96 -9.16 34.04 -21.27
C ASP A 96 -8.57 34.66 -22.54
N ARG A 97 -7.24 34.76 -22.64
CA ARG A 97 -6.53 35.31 -23.82
C ARG A 97 -6.83 34.53 -25.09
N LEU A 98 -7.02 33.23 -24.98
CA LEU A 98 -7.28 32.33 -26.10
C LEU A 98 -8.77 32.05 -26.31
N GLN A 99 -9.65 32.76 -25.59
CA GLN A 99 -11.11 32.62 -25.69
C GLN A 99 -11.57 31.16 -25.56
N GLY A 100 -11.00 30.44 -24.60
CA GLY A 100 -11.32 29.04 -24.33
C GLY A 100 -10.81 28.05 -25.37
N ARG A 101 -9.84 28.42 -26.22
CA ARG A 101 -9.19 27.43 -27.11
C ARG A 101 -8.29 26.46 -26.34
N ASP A 102 -7.59 26.93 -25.33
CA ASP A 102 -6.71 26.15 -24.44
C ASP A 102 -6.77 26.70 -23.01
N GLY A 103 -5.87 26.28 -22.12
CA GLY A 103 -5.79 26.70 -20.73
C GLY A 103 -6.62 25.84 -19.79
N PHE A 104 -6.85 24.57 -20.13
CA PHE A 104 -7.76 23.68 -19.40
C PHE A 104 -7.05 22.74 -18.42
N VAL A 105 -7.79 22.34 -17.40
CA VAL A 105 -7.41 21.29 -16.44
C VAL A 105 -8.49 20.23 -16.39
N SER A 106 -8.13 18.94 -16.44
CA SER A 106 -9.10 17.84 -16.36
C SER A 106 -9.15 17.18 -14.98
N LEU A 107 -10.35 16.97 -14.43
CA LEU A 107 -10.64 16.17 -13.24
C LEU A 107 -11.54 14.99 -13.60
N GLU A 108 -11.11 13.78 -13.26
CA GLU A 108 -11.82 12.54 -13.60
C GLU A 108 -12.88 12.16 -12.56
N VAL A 109 -14.03 11.67 -13.04
CA VAL A 109 -15.03 11.02 -12.18
C VAL A 109 -14.47 9.72 -11.59
N SER A 110 -15.09 9.23 -10.54
CA SER A 110 -14.69 8.00 -9.88
C SER A 110 -14.82 6.78 -10.83
N PRO A 111 -13.79 5.94 -10.96
CA PRO A 111 -13.87 4.72 -11.75
C PRO A 111 -14.89 3.72 -11.19
N TYR A 112 -15.23 3.78 -9.90
CA TYR A 112 -16.25 2.90 -9.29
C TYR A 112 -17.66 3.13 -9.84
N ILE A 113 -17.93 4.30 -10.39
CA ILE A 113 -19.24 4.66 -10.96
C ILE A 113 -19.23 4.66 -12.49
N ALA A 114 -18.14 4.24 -13.13
CA ALA A 114 -18.00 4.29 -14.59
C ALA A 114 -19.10 3.50 -15.32
N ARG A 115 -19.64 2.44 -14.68
CA ARG A 115 -20.76 1.62 -15.19
C ARG A 115 -22.14 2.07 -14.68
N ASP A 116 -22.25 3.29 -14.18
CA ASP A 116 -23.52 3.92 -13.77
C ASP A 116 -23.63 5.34 -14.36
N THR A 117 -24.46 5.46 -15.41
CA THR A 117 -24.72 6.73 -16.09
C THR A 117 -25.23 7.80 -15.13
N LYS A 118 -26.18 7.48 -14.24
CA LYS A 118 -26.81 8.47 -13.37
C LYS A 118 -25.84 8.97 -12.32
N ALA A 119 -25.10 8.06 -11.70
CA ALA A 119 -24.07 8.41 -10.73
C ALA A 119 -22.98 9.27 -11.39
N THR A 120 -22.52 8.90 -12.59
CA THR A 120 -21.51 9.66 -13.35
C THR A 120 -21.98 11.09 -13.64
N VAL A 121 -23.21 11.28 -14.09
CA VAL A 121 -23.77 12.63 -14.35
C VAL A 121 -23.90 13.45 -13.07
N GLN A 122 -24.32 12.82 -11.96
CA GLN A 122 -24.44 13.51 -10.67
C GLN A 122 -23.08 13.96 -10.15
N GLU A 123 -22.06 13.11 -10.25
CA GLU A 123 -20.70 13.45 -9.85
C GLU A 123 -20.09 14.52 -10.75
N ALA A 124 -20.27 14.45 -12.07
CA ALA A 124 -19.82 15.48 -12.99
C ALA A 124 -20.39 16.86 -12.61
N LYS A 125 -21.69 16.93 -12.29
CA LYS A 125 -22.35 18.16 -11.81
C LYS A 125 -21.80 18.61 -10.46
N ARG A 126 -21.49 17.68 -9.55
CA ARG A 126 -20.92 17.98 -8.23
C ARG A 126 -19.51 18.55 -8.36
N PHE A 127 -18.62 17.90 -9.09
CA PHE A 127 -17.26 18.36 -9.33
C PHE A 127 -17.21 19.69 -10.10
N TRP A 128 -18.07 19.88 -11.09
CA TRP A 128 -18.18 21.15 -11.80
C TRP A 128 -18.49 22.33 -10.85
N ARG A 129 -19.46 22.14 -9.95
CA ARG A 129 -19.80 23.14 -8.92
C ARG A 129 -18.72 23.28 -7.86
N ALA A 130 -18.07 22.19 -7.47
CA ALA A 130 -17.06 22.22 -6.42
C ALA A 130 -15.80 22.95 -6.87
N VAL A 131 -15.29 22.69 -8.08
CA VAL A 131 -14.08 23.36 -8.59
C VAL A 131 -14.37 24.82 -8.94
N GLU A 132 -15.54 25.12 -9.53
CA GLU A 132 -16.00 26.48 -9.84
C GLU A 132 -15.03 27.28 -10.72
N ARG A 133 -14.57 26.67 -11.82
CA ARG A 133 -13.70 27.32 -12.81
C ARG A 133 -14.17 27.03 -14.24
N PRO A 134 -14.21 28.03 -15.14
CA PRO A 134 -14.71 27.84 -16.50
C PRO A 134 -13.77 27.01 -17.39
N ASN A 135 -12.49 26.96 -17.03
CA ASN A 135 -11.46 26.18 -17.71
C ASN A 135 -11.24 24.78 -17.10
N LEU A 136 -12.24 24.26 -16.41
CA LEU A 136 -12.29 22.87 -15.98
C LEU A 136 -12.81 21.98 -17.12
N PHE A 137 -12.26 20.78 -17.21
CA PHE A 137 -12.88 19.63 -17.85
C PHE A 137 -13.27 18.60 -16.81
N ILE A 138 -14.51 18.11 -16.85
CA ILE A 138 -14.84 16.84 -16.20
C ILE A 138 -14.47 15.72 -17.16
N LYS A 139 -13.68 14.77 -16.68
CA LYS A 139 -13.21 13.65 -17.49
C LYS A 139 -14.11 12.42 -17.27
N ILE A 140 -14.71 11.93 -18.35
CA ILE A 140 -15.70 10.84 -18.34
C ILE A 140 -15.25 9.75 -19.33
N PRO A 141 -15.18 8.46 -18.93
CA PRO A 141 -14.81 7.38 -19.84
C PRO A 141 -15.87 7.12 -20.92
N ALA A 142 -15.42 6.68 -22.10
CA ALA A 142 -16.25 6.37 -23.26
C ALA A 142 -16.69 4.89 -23.30
N ASN A 143 -17.04 4.33 -22.15
CA ASN A 143 -17.72 3.02 -22.06
C ASN A 143 -19.23 3.17 -22.34
N PRO A 144 -19.98 2.08 -22.55
CA PRO A 144 -21.40 2.14 -22.94
C PRO A 144 -22.28 3.03 -22.05
N GLU A 145 -22.05 3.01 -20.72
CA GLU A 145 -22.76 3.83 -19.74
C GLU A 145 -22.24 5.27 -19.65
N GLY A 146 -20.98 5.50 -20.05
CA GLY A 146 -20.35 6.81 -20.10
C GLY A 146 -20.84 7.66 -21.28
N ILE A 147 -21.12 7.05 -22.44
CA ILE A 147 -21.66 7.73 -23.64
C ILE A 147 -22.93 8.56 -23.35
N PRO A 148 -24.00 8.01 -22.74
CA PRO A 148 -25.16 8.81 -22.37
C PRO A 148 -24.82 9.86 -21.29
N ALA A 149 -23.91 9.56 -20.36
CA ALA A 149 -23.49 10.52 -19.34
C ALA A 149 -22.78 11.75 -19.93
N ILE A 150 -21.97 11.56 -20.96
CA ILE A 150 -21.30 12.63 -21.72
C ILE A 150 -22.32 13.56 -22.37
N ARG A 151 -23.34 12.99 -23.03
CA ARG A 151 -24.44 13.77 -23.64
C ARG A 151 -25.16 14.61 -22.58
N GLU A 152 -25.55 14.01 -21.46
CA GLU A 152 -26.25 14.69 -20.38
C GLU A 152 -25.41 15.79 -19.71
N ALA A 153 -24.11 15.53 -19.48
CA ALA A 153 -23.18 16.52 -18.94
C ALA A 153 -23.01 17.71 -19.89
N THR A 154 -22.83 17.43 -21.19
CA THR A 154 -22.75 18.45 -22.24
C THR A 154 -24.03 19.29 -22.30
N ALA A 155 -25.22 18.65 -22.27
CA ALA A 155 -26.50 19.35 -22.24
C ALA A 155 -26.66 20.24 -20.98
N ALA A 156 -26.11 19.79 -19.85
CA ALA A 156 -26.06 20.56 -18.60
C ALA A 156 -25.12 21.78 -18.67
N GLY A 157 -24.28 21.90 -19.70
CA GLY A 157 -23.32 22.99 -19.88
C GLY A 157 -21.96 22.73 -19.25
N ILE A 158 -21.61 21.47 -19.03
CA ILE A 158 -20.32 21.04 -18.48
C ILE A 158 -19.37 20.77 -19.63
N SER A 159 -18.16 21.32 -19.57
CA SER A 159 -17.09 20.98 -20.50
C SER A 159 -16.54 19.59 -20.16
N VAL A 160 -16.46 18.69 -21.15
CA VAL A 160 -16.10 17.27 -20.94
C VAL A 160 -14.82 16.86 -21.68
N ASN A 161 -13.86 16.29 -20.95
CA ASN A 161 -12.75 15.51 -21.52
C ASN A 161 -13.16 14.04 -21.58
N ILE A 162 -13.46 13.54 -22.76
CA ILE A 162 -13.94 12.17 -22.92
C ILE A 162 -12.74 11.25 -23.02
N THR A 163 -12.66 10.21 -22.20
CA THR A 163 -11.46 9.37 -22.08
C THR A 163 -11.69 7.91 -22.40
N LEU A 164 -10.61 7.11 -22.41
CA LEU A 164 -10.62 5.68 -22.79
C LEU A 164 -11.22 5.41 -24.18
N ILE A 165 -10.96 6.29 -25.16
CA ILE A 165 -11.34 6.05 -26.55
C ILE A 165 -10.21 5.29 -27.24
N PHE A 166 -10.45 4.05 -27.66
CA PHE A 166 -9.48 3.23 -28.41
C PHE A 166 -9.96 2.91 -29.83
N SER A 167 -11.27 2.90 -30.04
CA SER A 167 -11.91 2.50 -31.29
C SER A 167 -12.44 3.72 -32.04
N VAL A 168 -12.30 3.70 -33.38
CA VAL A 168 -12.91 4.69 -34.27
C VAL A 168 -14.44 4.61 -34.17
N HIS A 169 -15.01 3.41 -34.02
CA HIS A 169 -16.45 3.23 -33.83
C HIS A 169 -16.94 3.87 -32.53
N VAL A 170 -16.23 3.68 -31.42
CA VAL A 170 -16.57 4.36 -30.16
C VAL A 170 -16.40 5.88 -30.30
N TYR A 171 -15.41 6.35 -31.07
CA TYR A 171 -15.25 7.78 -31.32
C TYR A 171 -16.44 8.39 -32.08
N GLU A 172 -17.03 7.67 -33.03
CA GLU A 172 -18.28 8.10 -33.69
C GLU A 172 -19.43 8.27 -32.69
N GLN A 173 -19.58 7.35 -31.74
CA GLN A 173 -20.58 7.44 -30.67
C GLN A 173 -20.33 8.65 -29.76
N VAL A 174 -19.06 8.94 -29.45
CA VAL A 174 -18.63 10.09 -28.66
C VAL A 174 -18.99 11.42 -29.35
N ILE A 175 -18.74 11.52 -30.66
CA ILE A 175 -19.12 12.69 -31.47
C ILE A 175 -20.63 12.86 -31.47
N GLU A 176 -21.39 11.78 -31.68
CA GLU A 176 -22.85 11.82 -31.67
C GLU A 176 -23.39 12.29 -30.30
N ALA A 177 -22.84 11.78 -29.20
CA ALA A 177 -23.22 12.19 -27.85
C ALA A 177 -22.98 13.69 -27.60
N TYR A 178 -21.85 14.22 -28.07
CA TYR A 178 -21.52 15.64 -27.95
C TYR A 178 -22.47 16.52 -28.77
N ILE A 179 -22.66 16.20 -30.06
CA ILE A 179 -23.57 16.95 -30.95
C ILE A 179 -25.00 16.93 -30.40
N SER A 180 -25.50 15.74 -30.03
CA SER A 180 -26.83 15.58 -29.42
C SER A 180 -26.99 16.37 -28.12
N GLY A 181 -25.96 16.41 -27.27
CA GLY A 181 -25.98 17.18 -26.02
C GLY A 181 -26.08 18.69 -26.26
N LEU A 182 -25.33 19.20 -27.23
CA LEU A 182 -25.41 20.61 -27.66
C LEU A 182 -26.78 20.94 -28.28
N GLU A 183 -27.31 20.07 -29.15
CA GLU A 183 -28.63 20.24 -29.76
C GLU A 183 -29.73 20.30 -28.70
N GLU A 184 -29.70 19.41 -27.71
CA GLU A 184 -30.65 19.40 -26.59
C GLU A 184 -30.60 20.70 -25.79
N ARG A 185 -29.40 21.24 -25.55
CA ARG A 185 -29.21 22.50 -24.84
C ARG A 185 -29.73 23.70 -25.64
N VAL A 186 -29.44 23.73 -26.94
CA VAL A 186 -29.94 24.77 -27.86
C VAL A 186 -31.47 24.74 -27.95
N ALA A 187 -32.08 23.55 -27.96
CA ALA A 187 -33.53 23.42 -27.95
C ALA A 187 -34.18 24.00 -26.68
N LYS A 188 -33.43 24.06 -25.57
CA LYS A 188 -33.83 24.72 -24.31
C LYS A 188 -33.52 26.23 -24.29
N GLY A 189 -33.00 26.81 -25.37
CA GLY A 189 -32.62 28.23 -25.45
C GLY A 189 -31.38 28.60 -24.63
N LEU A 190 -30.56 27.62 -24.22
CA LEU A 190 -29.39 27.83 -23.38
C LEU A 190 -28.11 28.01 -24.24
N PRO A 191 -27.12 28.80 -23.78
CA PRO A 191 -25.92 29.11 -24.56
C PRO A 191 -24.97 27.91 -24.67
N VAL A 192 -24.31 27.75 -25.82
CA VAL A 192 -23.34 26.67 -26.10
C VAL A 192 -21.90 27.15 -26.30
N SER A 193 -21.67 28.47 -26.34
CA SER A 193 -20.37 29.07 -26.67
C SER A 193 -19.29 28.94 -25.61
N GLN A 194 -19.63 28.40 -24.44
CA GLN A 194 -18.70 28.17 -23.31
C GLN A 194 -18.57 26.68 -22.98
N ILE A 195 -19.12 25.81 -23.83
CA ILE A 195 -19.01 24.37 -23.67
C ILE A 195 -17.90 23.90 -24.60
N HIS A 196 -16.88 23.32 -24.00
CA HIS A 196 -15.75 22.76 -24.70
C HIS A 196 -15.75 21.25 -24.56
N SER A 197 -15.08 20.55 -25.48
CA SER A 197 -14.86 19.12 -25.35
C SER A 197 -13.58 18.69 -26.05
N VAL A 198 -12.92 17.69 -25.47
CA VAL A 198 -11.82 16.95 -26.09
C VAL A 198 -12.12 15.46 -26.05
N ALA A 199 -11.72 14.74 -27.08
CA ALA A 199 -11.89 13.30 -27.20
C ALA A 199 -10.53 12.61 -27.09
N SER A 200 -10.18 12.16 -25.88
CA SER A 200 -8.91 11.50 -25.56
C SER A 200 -8.83 10.10 -26.17
N PHE A 201 -8.28 10.05 -27.37
CA PHE A 201 -8.00 8.86 -28.18
C PHE A 201 -6.62 8.29 -27.82
N PHE A 202 -6.60 7.07 -27.26
CA PHE A 202 -5.40 6.44 -26.72
C PHE A 202 -4.57 5.79 -27.82
N VAL A 203 -3.25 6.05 -27.81
CA VAL A 203 -2.34 5.63 -28.88
C VAL A 203 -1.49 4.43 -28.43
N SER A 204 -0.47 4.61 -27.58
CA SER A 204 0.55 3.57 -27.32
C SER A 204 0.04 2.23 -26.77
N ARG A 205 -1.13 2.21 -26.09
CA ARG A 205 -1.73 0.98 -25.57
C ARG A 205 -2.19 0.04 -26.68
N VAL A 206 -2.61 0.60 -27.82
CA VAL A 206 -3.03 -0.17 -28.99
C VAL A 206 -1.83 -0.93 -29.57
N ASP A 207 -0.72 -0.24 -29.85
CA ASP A 207 0.49 -0.93 -30.35
C ASP A 207 1.02 -1.94 -29.34
N THR A 208 1.03 -1.63 -28.04
CA THR A 208 1.53 -2.57 -27.02
C THR A 208 0.81 -3.93 -27.06
N LEU A 209 -0.51 -3.93 -27.22
CA LEU A 209 -1.30 -5.16 -27.28
C LEU A 209 -1.30 -5.77 -28.69
N VAL A 210 -1.45 -4.96 -29.72
CA VAL A 210 -1.50 -5.44 -31.11
C VAL A 210 -0.16 -5.99 -31.57
N ASP A 211 0.96 -5.36 -31.21
CA ASP A 211 2.30 -5.84 -31.57
C ASP A 211 2.57 -7.23 -30.99
N LYS A 212 2.14 -7.48 -29.74
CA LYS A 212 2.21 -8.81 -29.13
C LYS A 212 1.44 -9.85 -29.97
N LEU A 213 0.21 -9.52 -30.37
CA LEU A 213 -0.62 -10.41 -31.19
C LEU A 213 -0.04 -10.61 -32.60
N LEU A 214 0.55 -9.57 -33.19
CA LEU A 214 1.22 -9.62 -34.48
C LEU A 214 2.47 -10.51 -34.44
N GLU A 215 3.27 -10.41 -33.38
CA GLU A 215 4.43 -11.27 -33.15
C GLU A 215 4.04 -12.74 -33.02
N GLU A 216 2.98 -13.05 -32.26
CA GLU A 216 2.42 -14.40 -32.12
C GLU A 216 1.95 -14.98 -33.48
N LYS A 217 1.49 -14.11 -34.39
CA LYS A 217 1.07 -14.47 -35.76
C LYS A 217 2.20 -14.42 -36.79
N GLY A 218 3.41 -14.02 -36.41
CA GLY A 218 4.56 -13.86 -37.32
C GLY A 218 4.44 -12.67 -38.30
N ALA A 219 3.50 -11.74 -38.07
CA ALA A 219 3.20 -10.63 -38.96
C ALA A 219 3.97 -9.36 -38.55
N ARG A 220 5.25 -9.27 -38.91
CA ARG A 220 6.15 -8.18 -38.45
C ARG A 220 6.10 -6.90 -39.28
N ASP A 221 5.43 -6.91 -40.44
CA ASP A 221 5.41 -5.82 -41.41
C ASP A 221 4.70 -4.55 -40.92
N VAL A 222 3.82 -4.68 -39.91
CA VAL A 222 3.00 -3.60 -39.35
C VAL A 222 3.24 -3.31 -37.86
N LEU A 223 4.29 -3.87 -37.26
CA LEU A 223 4.65 -3.58 -35.87
C LEU A 223 4.90 -2.09 -35.63
N GLY A 224 4.34 -1.54 -34.55
CA GLY A 224 4.47 -0.13 -34.16
C GLY A 224 3.79 0.87 -35.09
N LYS A 225 2.90 0.41 -35.99
CA LYS A 225 2.21 1.26 -36.98
C LYS A 225 0.72 1.40 -36.72
N ILE A 226 0.12 0.46 -36.00
CA ILE A 226 -1.34 0.32 -35.90
C ILE A 226 -1.95 1.45 -35.09
N ALA A 227 -1.34 1.86 -33.97
CA ALA A 227 -1.87 2.93 -33.14
C ALA A 227 -1.93 4.27 -33.88
N VAL A 228 -0.87 4.60 -34.63
CA VAL A 228 -0.84 5.81 -35.47
C VAL A 228 -1.87 5.70 -36.58
N ALA A 229 -1.96 4.56 -37.27
CA ALA A 229 -2.95 4.36 -38.32
C ALA A 229 -4.40 4.51 -37.82
N ASN A 230 -4.70 3.95 -36.65
CA ASN A 230 -5.98 4.06 -35.98
C ASN A 230 -6.33 5.51 -35.61
N ALA A 231 -5.37 6.27 -35.05
CA ALA A 231 -5.55 7.68 -34.73
C ALA A 231 -5.75 8.56 -35.98
N LYS A 232 -5.07 8.25 -37.10
CA LYS A 232 -5.30 8.93 -38.39
C LYS A 232 -6.72 8.71 -38.91
N GLU A 233 -7.27 7.50 -38.80
CA GLU A 233 -8.67 7.23 -39.15
C GLU A 233 -9.65 7.95 -38.22
N ALA A 234 -9.37 8.00 -36.91
CA ALA A 234 -10.16 8.82 -35.98
C ALA A 234 -10.18 10.29 -36.40
N TYR A 235 -9.05 10.85 -36.84
CA TYR A 235 -9.01 12.21 -37.37
C TYR A 235 -9.87 12.40 -38.64
N GLN A 236 -9.96 11.38 -39.52
CA GLN A 236 -10.87 11.43 -40.67
C GLN A 236 -12.34 11.49 -40.25
N VAL A 237 -12.72 10.75 -39.20
CA VAL A 237 -14.07 10.82 -38.61
C VAL A 237 -14.37 12.22 -38.07
N PHE A 238 -13.40 12.85 -37.39
CA PHE A 238 -13.51 14.23 -36.93
C PHE A 238 -13.76 15.22 -38.10
N LEU A 239 -12.97 15.12 -39.19
CA LEU A 239 -13.16 15.99 -40.35
C LEU A 239 -14.55 15.82 -40.98
N LYS A 240 -15.05 14.58 -41.05
CA LYS A 240 -16.40 14.29 -41.57
C LYS A 240 -17.48 14.88 -40.66
N SER A 241 -17.34 14.79 -39.34
CA SER A 241 -18.38 15.25 -38.40
C SER A 241 -18.59 16.77 -38.47
N ILE A 242 -17.50 17.54 -38.56
CA ILE A 242 -17.57 19.00 -38.67
C ILE A 242 -18.05 19.50 -40.04
N ALA A 243 -18.07 18.64 -41.06
CA ALA A 243 -18.60 18.99 -42.37
C ALA A 243 -20.14 18.88 -42.46
N THR A 244 -20.78 18.21 -41.49
CA THR A 244 -22.22 17.93 -41.50
C THR A 244 -23.09 19.18 -41.35
N GLY A 245 -24.31 19.14 -41.88
CA GLY A 245 -25.30 20.22 -41.70
C GLY A 245 -25.69 20.42 -40.23
N ARG A 246 -25.78 19.33 -39.45
CA ARG A 246 -26.00 19.37 -37.99
C ARG A 246 -24.93 20.20 -37.29
N TRP A 247 -23.65 19.91 -37.56
CA TRP A 247 -22.56 20.67 -36.97
C TRP A 247 -22.59 22.15 -37.36
N LYS A 248 -22.74 22.47 -38.66
CA LYS A 248 -22.78 23.86 -39.13
C LYS A 248 -23.90 24.68 -38.47
N ALA A 249 -25.04 24.06 -38.15
CA ALA A 249 -26.13 24.70 -37.44
C ALA A 249 -25.84 24.99 -35.95
N LEU A 250 -24.99 24.17 -35.31
CA LEU A 250 -24.49 24.42 -33.96
C LEU A 250 -23.36 25.47 -33.96
N GLU A 251 -22.44 25.37 -34.92
CA GLU A 251 -21.31 26.30 -35.09
C GLU A 251 -21.81 27.73 -35.32
N SER A 252 -22.89 27.93 -36.09
CA SER A 252 -23.53 29.24 -36.27
C SER A 252 -24.16 29.82 -34.99
N LYS A 253 -24.40 28.98 -33.98
CA LYS A 253 -24.86 29.37 -32.64
C LYS A 253 -23.70 29.50 -31.63
N GLY A 254 -22.46 29.42 -32.12
CA GLY A 254 -21.25 29.59 -31.32
C GLY A 254 -20.73 28.32 -30.66
N ALA A 255 -21.23 27.12 -31.02
CA ALA A 255 -20.69 25.87 -30.47
C ALA A 255 -19.20 25.68 -30.79
N THR A 256 -18.45 25.10 -29.86
CA THR A 256 -17.00 24.86 -30.04
C THR A 256 -16.74 23.42 -30.47
N ARG A 257 -15.78 23.22 -31.38
CA ARG A 257 -15.44 21.89 -31.92
C ARG A 257 -14.92 20.97 -30.82
N GLN A 258 -15.39 19.72 -30.78
CA GLN A 258 -14.75 18.68 -29.98
C GLN A 258 -13.43 18.28 -30.64
N ARG A 259 -12.32 18.61 -29.99
CA ARG A 259 -10.97 18.38 -30.54
C ARG A 259 -10.53 16.93 -30.27
N PRO A 260 -10.00 16.19 -31.27
CA PRO A 260 -9.27 14.96 -31.00
C PRO A 260 -8.09 15.24 -30.07
N LEU A 261 -7.93 14.43 -29.02
CA LEU A 261 -6.82 14.52 -28.07
C LEU A 261 -6.06 13.20 -28.10
N TRP A 262 -4.79 13.23 -28.50
CA TRP A 262 -3.92 12.06 -28.49
C TRP A 262 -3.41 11.79 -27.08
N ALA A 263 -3.89 10.72 -26.46
CA ALA A 263 -3.57 10.32 -25.10
C ALA A 263 -2.66 9.09 -25.08
N SER A 264 -1.95 8.87 -23.96
CA SER A 264 -0.98 7.79 -23.83
C SER A 264 0.07 7.83 -24.95
N THR A 265 0.69 8.99 -25.19
CA THR A 265 1.63 9.21 -26.30
C THR A 265 3.09 8.96 -25.93
N GLY A 266 3.37 8.42 -24.74
CA GLY A 266 4.70 7.94 -24.38
C GLY A 266 4.99 6.55 -24.96
N THR A 267 6.03 6.46 -25.78
CA THR A 267 6.50 5.20 -26.40
C THR A 267 6.88 4.16 -25.34
N LYS A 268 6.38 2.93 -25.50
CA LYS A 268 6.61 1.82 -24.55
C LYS A 268 7.74 0.88 -24.99
N ASN A 269 7.95 0.76 -26.30
CA ASN A 269 9.00 -0.05 -26.89
C ASN A 269 10.26 0.79 -27.11
N LYS A 270 11.38 0.41 -26.48
CA LYS A 270 12.67 1.11 -26.60
C LYS A 270 13.28 1.07 -28.01
N ALA A 271 12.80 0.17 -28.88
CA ALA A 271 13.21 0.10 -30.27
C ALA A 271 12.54 1.17 -31.15
N TYR A 272 11.48 1.81 -30.66
CA TYR A 272 10.77 2.86 -31.38
C TYR A 272 11.24 4.24 -30.91
N SER A 273 11.06 5.25 -31.77
CA SER A 273 11.30 6.64 -31.39
C SER A 273 10.45 7.01 -30.16
N ASP A 274 11.07 7.70 -29.21
CA ASP A 274 10.42 8.25 -28.01
C ASP A 274 9.40 9.38 -28.31
N VAL A 275 9.37 9.87 -29.55
CA VAL A 275 8.40 10.84 -30.08
C VAL A 275 7.47 10.27 -31.16
N LEU A 276 7.44 8.94 -31.33
CA LEU A 276 6.64 8.22 -32.34
C LEU A 276 5.16 8.63 -32.36
N TYR A 277 4.58 8.92 -31.19
CA TYR A 277 3.15 9.25 -31.07
C TYR A 277 2.88 10.76 -31.00
N VAL A 278 3.87 11.58 -31.36
CA VAL A 278 3.71 13.03 -31.49
C VAL A 278 3.82 13.45 -32.96
N GLU A 279 4.95 13.16 -33.61
CA GLU A 279 5.25 13.66 -34.97
C GLU A 279 4.23 13.25 -36.04
N PRO A 280 3.75 11.99 -36.13
CA PRO A 280 2.83 11.56 -37.18
C PRO A 280 1.38 11.99 -36.96
N LEU A 281 1.08 12.58 -35.80
CA LEU A 281 -0.28 12.92 -35.37
C LEU A 281 -0.52 14.43 -35.28
N ILE A 282 0.40 15.24 -35.79
CA ILE A 282 0.29 16.70 -35.83
C ILE A 282 -0.82 17.09 -36.81
N GLY A 283 -1.81 17.85 -36.34
CA GLY A 283 -2.92 18.31 -37.16
C GLY A 283 -3.65 19.51 -36.56
N ARG A 284 -4.49 20.16 -37.38
CA ARG A 284 -5.32 21.28 -36.93
C ARG A 284 -6.41 20.82 -35.98
N ASP A 285 -6.71 21.66 -34.99
CA ASP A 285 -7.76 21.43 -34.00
C ASP A 285 -7.57 20.13 -33.20
N THR A 286 -6.33 19.70 -32.98
CA THR A 286 -5.99 18.54 -32.13
C THR A 286 -5.28 18.96 -30.85
N VAL A 287 -5.23 18.06 -29.87
CA VAL A 287 -4.42 18.17 -28.66
C VAL A 287 -3.53 16.93 -28.59
N ASN A 288 -2.30 17.05 -28.08
CA ASN A 288 -1.51 15.90 -27.67
C ASN A 288 -1.16 16.06 -26.19
N THR A 289 -1.60 15.11 -25.37
CA THR A 289 -1.33 15.11 -23.93
C THR A 289 -0.17 14.17 -23.65
N MET A 290 0.98 14.77 -23.35
CA MET A 290 2.26 14.08 -23.24
C MET A 290 2.65 13.89 -21.78
N PRO A 291 3.12 12.69 -21.38
CA PRO A 291 3.87 12.52 -20.14
C PRO A 291 5.13 13.41 -20.16
N LEU A 292 5.60 13.82 -18.98
CA LEU A 292 6.77 14.71 -18.87
C LEU A 292 8.01 14.22 -19.67
N PRO A 293 8.40 12.92 -19.65
CA PRO A 293 9.53 12.45 -20.44
C PRO A 293 9.32 12.62 -21.96
N THR A 294 8.09 12.44 -22.45
CA THR A 294 7.76 12.61 -23.88
C THR A 294 7.77 14.07 -24.28
N LEU A 295 7.25 14.96 -23.44
CA LEU A 295 7.35 16.41 -23.67
C LEU A 295 8.81 16.87 -23.73
N GLN A 296 9.64 16.36 -22.82
CA GLN A 296 11.08 16.67 -22.78
C GLN A 296 11.79 16.16 -24.04
N ALA A 297 11.59 14.90 -24.42
CA ALA A 297 12.13 14.32 -25.64
C ALA A 297 11.67 15.11 -26.89
N PHE A 298 10.38 15.42 -26.99
CA PHE A 298 9.88 16.20 -28.12
C PHE A 298 10.49 17.60 -28.18
N ASN A 299 10.71 18.25 -27.03
CA ASN A 299 11.36 19.55 -26.98
C ASN A 299 12.87 19.51 -27.29
N ASP A 300 13.54 18.38 -27.11
CA ASP A 300 14.94 18.18 -27.42
C ASP A 300 15.16 17.94 -28.93
N HIS A 301 14.46 16.96 -29.51
CA HIS A 301 14.73 16.49 -30.88
C HIS A 301 13.49 16.30 -31.78
N GLY A 302 12.31 16.68 -31.32
CA GLY A 302 11.07 16.52 -32.08
C GLY A 302 10.97 17.40 -33.34
N LYS A 303 10.42 16.84 -34.41
CA LYS A 303 10.17 17.55 -35.67
C LYS A 303 8.72 18.01 -35.76
N VAL A 304 8.55 19.30 -36.07
CA VAL A 304 7.24 19.91 -36.26
C VAL A 304 6.98 20.06 -37.75
N GLU A 305 6.05 19.26 -38.24
CA GLU A 305 5.55 19.32 -39.61
C GLU A 305 4.02 19.39 -39.57
N ALA A 306 3.44 20.34 -40.29
CA ALA A 306 2.00 20.56 -40.28
C ALA A 306 1.26 19.40 -40.97
N ASP A 307 0.08 19.09 -40.45
CA ASP A 307 -0.90 18.21 -41.08
C ASP A 307 -0.37 16.78 -41.38
N THR A 308 0.59 16.27 -40.59
CA THR A 308 1.10 14.89 -40.71
C THR A 308 0.02 13.84 -40.43
N VAL A 309 -1.01 14.18 -39.63
CA VAL A 309 -2.15 13.30 -39.35
C VAL A 309 -3.00 12.99 -40.59
N VAL A 310 -2.96 13.83 -41.63
CA VAL A 310 -3.68 13.59 -42.90
C VAL A 310 -2.77 13.08 -44.02
N LYS A 311 -1.47 12.86 -43.76
CA LYS A 311 -0.57 12.25 -44.72
C LYS A 311 -0.71 10.72 -44.69
N ASP A 312 -0.55 10.09 -45.84
CA ASP A 312 -0.52 8.62 -45.99
C ASP A 312 -1.71 7.89 -45.35
N VAL A 313 -2.90 8.51 -45.37
CA VAL A 313 -4.12 7.92 -44.79
C VAL A 313 -4.49 6.61 -45.48
N ASP A 314 -4.30 6.50 -46.79
CA ASP A 314 -4.56 5.23 -47.50
C ASP A 314 -3.58 4.13 -47.09
N GLN A 315 -2.34 4.49 -46.74
CA GLN A 315 -1.39 3.53 -46.15
C GLN A 315 -1.83 3.11 -44.75
N ALA A 316 -2.31 4.05 -43.92
CA ALA A 316 -2.88 3.74 -42.61
C ALA A 316 -4.06 2.76 -42.73
N ARG A 317 -4.97 2.98 -43.68
CA ARG A 317 -6.08 2.04 -43.97
C ARG A 317 -5.57 0.66 -44.38
N ALA A 318 -4.54 0.59 -45.21
CA ALA A 318 -3.95 -0.68 -45.62
C ALA A 318 -3.32 -1.42 -44.41
N GLN A 319 -2.67 -0.70 -43.50
CA GLN A 319 -2.11 -1.26 -42.26
C GLN A 319 -3.20 -1.77 -41.32
N LEU A 320 -4.32 -1.05 -41.18
CA LEU A 320 -5.47 -1.52 -40.40
C LEU A 320 -6.12 -2.75 -41.03
N ALA A 321 -6.32 -2.75 -42.35
CA ALA A 321 -6.87 -3.89 -43.08
C ALA A 321 -5.98 -5.14 -42.99
N ARG A 322 -4.66 -4.95 -42.84
CA ARG A 322 -3.70 -6.05 -42.64
C ARG A 322 -4.01 -6.86 -41.38
N LEU A 323 -4.53 -6.25 -40.31
CA LEU A 323 -4.89 -6.95 -39.07
C LEU A 323 -5.92 -8.05 -39.31
N SER A 324 -6.99 -7.73 -40.06
CA SER A 324 -8.03 -8.70 -40.38
C SER A 324 -7.49 -9.87 -41.21
N GLN A 325 -6.54 -9.61 -42.12
CA GLN A 325 -5.90 -10.66 -42.94
C GLN A 325 -5.07 -11.64 -42.10
N VAL A 326 -4.55 -11.21 -40.96
CA VAL A 326 -3.76 -12.06 -40.03
C VAL A 326 -4.60 -12.56 -38.85
N GLY A 327 -5.92 -12.33 -38.89
CA GLY A 327 -6.89 -12.82 -37.90
C GLY A 327 -6.92 -12.03 -36.59
N ILE A 328 -6.52 -10.76 -36.61
CA ILE A 328 -6.62 -9.85 -35.45
C ILE A 328 -7.84 -8.93 -35.65
N ASN A 329 -8.76 -8.95 -34.68
CA ASN A 329 -9.92 -8.06 -34.66
C ASN A 329 -9.60 -6.84 -33.80
N LEU A 330 -9.34 -5.69 -34.44
CA LEU A 330 -9.00 -4.45 -33.74
C LEU A 330 -10.14 -3.96 -32.82
N GLU A 331 -11.40 -4.13 -33.19
CA GLU A 331 -12.52 -3.71 -32.34
C GLU A 331 -12.58 -4.53 -31.04
N ALA A 332 -12.33 -5.84 -31.12
CA ALA A 332 -12.24 -6.69 -29.94
C ALA A 332 -11.07 -6.29 -29.04
N VAL A 333 -9.91 -5.97 -29.62
CA VAL A 333 -8.73 -5.46 -28.91
C VAL A 333 -9.05 -4.13 -28.22
N CYS A 334 -9.71 -3.19 -28.91
CA CYS A 334 -10.10 -1.90 -28.35
C CYS A 334 -11.12 -2.04 -27.21
N ALA A 335 -12.06 -2.98 -27.31
CA ALA A 335 -13.00 -3.28 -26.23
C ALA A 335 -12.26 -3.84 -24.99
N GLU A 336 -11.33 -4.77 -25.20
CA GLU A 336 -10.47 -5.29 -24.13
C GLU A 336 -9.65 -4.18 -23.45
N LEU A 337 -9.05 -3.28 -24.22
CA LEU A 337 -8.30 -2.13 -23.70
C LEU A 337 -9.17 -1.15 -22.91
N THR A 338 -10.45 -1.01 -23.27
CA THR A 338 -11.40 -0.17 -22.54
C THR A 338 -11.66 -0.75 -21.15
N GLU A 339 -11.97 -2.05 -21.05
CA GLU A 339 -12.19 -2.74 -19.77
C GLU A 339 -10.92 -2.76 -18.92
N GLN A 340 -9.76 -3.08 -19.50
CA GLN A 340 -8.49 -3.01 -18.80
C GLN A 340 -8.18 -1.59 -18.31
N GLY A 341 -8.57 -0.56 -19.06
CA GLY A 341 -8.43 0.83 -18.66
C GLY A 341 -9.22 1.17 -17.39
N LEU A 342 -10.48 0.76 -17.33
CA LEU A 342 -11.35 0.95 -16.17
C LEU A 342 -10.82 0.20 -14.93
N ASP A 343 -10.37 -1.04 -15.11
CA ASP A 343 -9.79 -1.84 -14.03
C ASP A 343 -8.49 -1.23 -13.49
N LEU A 344 -7.62 -0.72 -14.36
CA LEU A 344 -6.38 -0.07 -13.95
C LEU A 344 -6.64 1.21 -13.16
N PHE A 345 -7.65 2.01 -13.53
CA PHE A 345 -8.02 3.20 -12.78
C PHE A 345 -8.66 2.86 -11.43
N SER A 346 -9.50 1.82 -11.37
CA SER A 346 -10.08 1.33 -10.11
C SER A 346 -8.98 0.87 -9.15
N LYS A 347 -8.01 0.07 -9.64
CA LYS A 347 -6.86 -0.39 -8.84
C LYS A 347 -5.97 0.76 -8.35
N ALA A 348 -5.75 1.77 -9.19
CA ALA A 348 -4.99 2.96 -8.78
C ALA A 348 -5.71 3.74 -7.67
N LEU A 349 -7.05 3.88 -7.77
CA LEU A 349 -7.84 4.50 -6.71
C LEU A 349 -7.84 3.65 -5.43
N ASP A 350 -7.99 2.33 -5.52
CA ASP A 350 -7.88 1.42 -4.37
C ASP A 350 -6.54 1.59 -3.64
N GLY A 351 -5.44 1.62 -4.41
CA GLY A 351 -4.08 1.82 -3.87
C GLY A 351 -3.93 3.16 -3.15
N LEU A 352 -4.46 4.24 -3.74
CA LEU A 352 -4.48 5.58 -3.15
C LEU A 352 -5.31 5.63 -1.86
N LEU A 353 -6.54 5.12 -1.89
CA LEU A 353 -7.43 5.10 -0.72
C LEU A 353 -6.86 4.26 0.42
N HIS A 354 -6.23 3.13 0.09
CA HIS A 354 -5.51 2.33 1.08
C HIS A 354 -4.32 3.07 1.69
N ALA A 355 -3.54 3.80 0.89
CA ALA A 355 -2.45 4.63 1.40
C ALA A 355 -2.94 5.75 2.33
N ILE A 356 -4.02 6.45 1.96
CA ILE A 356 -4.65 7.46 2.84
C ILE A 356 -5.16 6.81 4.14
N SER A 357 -5.80 5.65 4.05
CA SER A 357 -6.29 4.89 5.22
C SER A 357 -5.14 4.49 6.15
N ALA A 358 -4.01 4.05 5.58
CA ALA A 358 -2.81 3.68 6.31
C ALA A 358 -2.23 4.86 7.11
N ARG A 359 -2.10 6.02 6.45
CA ARG A 359 -1.64 7.26 7.09
C ARG A 359 -2.63 7.75 8.16
N ALA A 360 -3.93 7.71 7.87
CA ALA A 360 -4.98 8.04 8.84
C ALA A 360 -4.92 7.16 10.08
N ALA A 361 -4.69 5.84 9.92
CA ALA A 361 -4.52 4.92 11.03
C ALA A 361 -3.28 5.28 11.87
N ALA A 362 -2.14 5.58 11.24
CA ALA A 362 -0.91 5.98 11.92
C ALA A 362 -1.07 7.28 12.72
N GLN A 363 -1.64 8.32 12.12
CA GLN A 363 -1.88 9.61 12.79
C GLN A 363 -2.92 9.50 13.91
N THR A 364 -4.01 8.76 13.67
CA THR A 364 -5.05 8.51 14.67
C THR A 364 -4.47 7.75 15.87
N PHE A 365 -3.62 6.75 15.62
CA PHE A 365 -2.92 6.03 16.67
C PHE A 365 -2.02 6.96 17.47
N ALA A 366 -1.15 7.75 16.83
CA ALA A 366 -0.24 8.66 17.51
C ALA A 366 -0.99 9.64 18.44
N LYS A 367 -2.13 10.17 17.99
CA LYS A 367 -2.98 11.07 18.78
C LYS A 367 -3.65 10.35 19.95
N LYS A 368 -4.33 9.23 19.70
CA LYS A 368 -5.07 8.47 20.74
C LYS A 368 -4.13 7.88 21.79
N ALA A 369 -2.97 7.39 21.37
CA ALA A 369 -1.95 6.81 22.22
C ALA A 369 -1.11 7.88 22.96
N GLN A 370 -1.37 9.18 22.72
CA GLN A 370 -0.59 10.29 23.28
C GLN A 370 0.92 10.08 23.04
N LEU A 371 1.29 9.69 21.83
CA LEU A 371 2.67 9.38 21.45
C LEU A 371 3.56 10.60 21.70
N ARG A 372 4.60 10.42 22.52
CA ARG A 372 5.65 11.38 22.78
C ARG A 372 6.98 10.80 22.30
N GLU A 373 7.73 11.61 21.57
CA GLU A 373 9.07 11.31 21.14
C GLU A 373 10.00 12.44 21.57
N SER A 374 11.09 12.09 22.24
CA SER A 374 12.22 12.97 22.49
C SER A 374 13.49 12.24 22.09
N LEU A 375 14.29 12.82 21.21
CA LEU A 375 15.58 12.22 20.82
C LEU A 375 16.72 12.63 21.76
N GLY A 376 16.45 13.55 22.68
CA GLY A 376 17.40 14.00 23.71
C GLY A 376 18.75 14.46 23.16
N ARG A 377 19.81 14.20 23.93
CA ARG A 377 21.20 14.55 23.60
C ARG A 377 21.76 13.80 22.39
N ARG A 378 21.16 12.68 21.99
CA ARG A 378 21.60 11.83 20.86
C ARG A 378 20.72 11.96 19.62
N LYS A 379 20.10 13.13 19.43
CA LYS A 379 19.27 13.42 18.26
C LYS A 379 19.97 13.20 16.91
N GLU A 380 21.28 13.46 16.84
CA GLU A 380 22.07 13.27 15.62
C GLU A 380 22.28 11.78 15.31
N ASP A 381 22.59 10.97 16.33
CA ASP A 381 22.71 9.51 16.20
C ASP A 381 21.37 8.87 15.77
N ALA A 382 20.27 9.32 16.37
CA ALA A 382 18.92 8.89 16.01
C ALA A 382 18.54 9.32 14.58
N ALA A 383 18.86 10.56 14.19
CA ALA A 383 18.64 11.06 12.83
C ALA A 383 19.39 10.24 11.79
N ALA A 384 20.65 9.88 12.05
CA ALA A 384 21.43 9.01 11.16
C ALA A 384 20.78 7.64 10.96
N GLY A 385 20.14 7.08 12.00
CA GLY A 385 19.35 5.86 11.89
C GLY A 385 18.11 6.02 11.02
N LEU A 386 17.37 7.12 11.20
CA LEU A 386 16.19 7.47 10.40
C LEU A 386 16.56 7.72 8.92
N ASP A 387 17.67 8.40 8.66
CA ASP A 387 18.15 8.64 7.30
C ASP A 387 18.54 7.33 6.62
N SER A 388 19.27 6.44 7.32
CA SER A 388 19.57 5.10 6.81
C SER A 388 18.30 4.32 6.47
N ALA A 389 17.27 4.38 7.31
CA ALA A 389 16.00 3.71 7.05
C ALA A 389 15.26 4.27 5.83
N ARG A 390 15.33 5.59 5.63
CA ARG A 390 14.76 6.30 4.47
C ARG A 390 15.49 5.95 3.18
N GLU A 391 16.82 6.04 3.17
CA GLU A 391 17.68 5.71 2.02
C GLU A 391 17.50 4.25 1.59
N LYS A 392 17.47 3.33 2.57
CA LYS A 392 17.24 1.91 2.32
C LYS A 392 15.79 1.58 1.96
N LYS A 393 14.85 2.53 2.05
CA LYS A 393 13.41 2.35 1.82
C LYS A 393 12.84 1.15 2.60
N ILE A 394 13.22 1.02 3.88
CA ILE A 394 12.98 -0.19 4.68
C ILE A 394 11.50 -0.60 4.67
N GLY A 395 10.57 0.34 4.90
CA GLY A 395 9.13 0.04 4.92
C GLY A 395 8.64 -0.59 3.62
N ALA A 396 8.89 0.06 2.48
CA ALA A 396 8.47 -0.44 1.18
C ALA A 396 9.10 -1.80 0.84
N ARG A 397 10.39 -1.97 1.10
CA ARG A 397 11.13 -3.21 0.81
C ARG A 397 10.75 -4.36 1.74
N LEU A 398 10.46 -4.09 3.01
CA LEU A 398 10.02 -5.09 3.99
C LEU A 398 8.69 -5.72 3.56
N TRP A 399 7.69 -4.88 3.27
CA TRP A 399 6.37 -5.34 2.80
C TRP A 399 6.42 -5.97 1.40
N ALA A 400 7.39 -5.60 0.57
CA ALA A 400 7.69 -6.27 -0.70
C ALA A 400 8.50 -7.59 -0.53
N ARG A 401 8.82 -7.97 0.70
CA ARG A 401 9.65 -9.15 1.05
C ARG A 401 11.02 -9.16 0.37
N ASP A 402 11.59 -7.98 0.15
CA ASP A 402 12.91 -7.84 -0.45
C ASP A 402 13.99 -8.24 0.56
N THR A 403 14.46 -9.48 0.43
CA THR A 403 15.47 -10.07 1.32
C THR A 403 16.82 -9.39 1.23
N ALA A 404 17.11 -8.63 0.17
CA ALA A 404 18.39 -7.92 0.05
C ALA A 404 18.52 -6.76 1.06
N LEU A 405 17.47 -6.45 1.82
CA LEU A 405 17.53 -5.54 2.97
C LEU A 405 18.58 -5.93 4.02
N TRP A 406 18.82 -7.23 4.20
CA TRP A 406 19.71 -7.76 5.24
C TRP A 406 20.99 -8.38 4.68
N GLY A 407 21.44 -7.89 3.52
CA GLY A 407 22.65 -8.36 2.84
C GLY A 407 22.45 -9.64 2.03
N ALA A 408 23.47 -10.10 1.30
CA ALA A 408 23.34 -11.23 0.36
C ALA A 408 23.28 -12.62 1.03
N LYS A 409 23.85 -12.75 2.23
CA LYS A 409 23.88 -14.01 2.99
C LYS A 409 22.90 -13.90 4.17
N ASN A 410 21.63 -14.20 3.90
CA ASN A 410 20.57 -14.19 4.91
C ASN A 410 19.60 -15.35 4.71
N VAL A 411 18.80 -15.65 5.73
CA VAL A 411 17.75 -16.67 5.72
C VAL A 411 16.34 -16.09 5.56
N ALA A 412 16.21 -14.78 5.34
CA ALA A 412 14.93 -14.06 5.30
C ALA A 412 13.95 -14.64 4.27
N LYS A 413 14.44 -15.19 3.16
CA LYS A 413 13.61 -15.78 2.09
C LYS A 413 12.59 -16.81 2.61
N THR A 414 12.90 -17.51 3.70
CA THR A 414 12.03 -18.52 4.33
C THR A 414 11.62 -18.13 5.76
N ARG A 415 11.62 -16.83 6.07
CA ARG A 415 11.37 -16.31 7.43
C ARG A 415 10.43 -15.10 7.48
N LEU A 416 9.81 -14.71 6.36
CA LEU A 416 8.95 -13.52 6.26
C LEU A 416 7.44 -13.83 6.28
N GLY A 417 7.02 -15.06 6.62
CA GLY A 417 5.61 -15.44 6.68
C GLY A 417 4.80 -14.63 7.70
N TRP A 418 5.45 -14.09 8.73
CA TRP A 418 4.82 -13.30 9.80
C TRP A 418 4.21 -11.98 9.30
N LEU A 419 4.64 -11.47 8.15
CA LEU A 419 4.01 -10.31 7.51
C LEU A 419 2.54 -10.57 7.14
N ASP A 420 2.16 -11.84 6.95
CA ASP A 420 0.77 -12.25 6.69
C ASP A 420 0.02 -12.67 7.96
N ALA A 421 0.58 -12.48 9.17
CA ALA A 421 -0.01 -13.00 10.40
C ALA A 421 -1.46 -12.55 10.63
N THR A 422 -1.80 -11.32 10.21
CA THR A 422 -3.18 -10.82 10.31
C THR A 422 -4.14 -11.51 9.36
N LYS A 423 -3.70 -11.87 8.15
CA LYS A 423 -4.50 -12.66 7.20
C LYS A 423 -4.62 -14.09 7.70
N PHE A 424 -3.50 -14.71 8.08
CA PHE A 424 -3.46 -16.04 8.65
C PHE A 424 -4.42 -16.18 9.85
N GLY A 425 -4.36 -15.23 10.79
CA GLY A 425 -5.23 -15.24 11.96
C GLY A 425 -6.71 -15.14 11.60
N LYS A 426 -7.09 -14.33 10.60
CA LYS A 426 -8.48 -14.25 10.11
C LYS A 426 -8.93 -15.57 9.48
N ASP A 427 -8.09 -16.13 8.60
CA ASP A 427 -8.42 -17.34 7.84
C ASP A 427 -8.60 -18.56 8.78
N HIS A 428 -7.91 -18.59 9.92
CA HIS A 428 -7.94 -19.70 10.88
C HIS A 428 -8.68 -19.40 12.20
N ALA A 429 -9.25 -18.20 12.40
CA ALA A 429 -9.93 -17.84 13.64
C ALA A 429 -11.09 -18.80 14.00
N ALA A 430 -11.86 -19.23 13.00
CA ALA A 430 -13.02 -20.09 13.19
C ALA A 430 -12.63 -21.50 13.70
N GLU A 431 -11.57 -22.10 13.13
CA GLU A 431 -11.10 -23.41 13.59
C GLU A 431 -10.49 -23.35 14.99
N ILE A 432 -9.72 -22.31 15.28
CA ILE A 432 -9.08 -22.09 16.59
C ILE A 432 -10.15 -21.91 17.67
N ALA A 433 -11.16 -21.06 17.41
CA ALA A 433 -12.25 -20.82 18.34
C ALA A 433 -13.09 -22.08 18.57
N THR A 434 -13.28 -22.92 17.54
CA THR A 434 -14.00 -24.19 17.67
C THR A 434 -13.25 -25.16 18.57
N PHE A 435 -11.96 -25.35 18.33
CA PHE A 435 -11.12 -26.19 19.19
C PHE A 435 -11.13 -25.72 20.65
N ALA A 436 -11.03 -24.41 20.91
CA ALA A 436 -11.06 -23.88 22.26
C ALA A 436 -12.39 -24.15 22.99
N ARG A 437 -13.54 -24.01 22.30
CA ARG A 437 -14.85 -24.33 22.88
C ARG A 437 -15.00 -25.80 23.22
N GLU A 438 -14.54 -26.69 22.32
CA GLU A 438 -14.55 -28.13 22.57
C GLU A 438 -13.64 -28.48 23.76
N ALA A 439 -12.45 -27.87 23.83
CA ALA A 439 -11.51 -28.06 24.94
C ALA A 439 -12.10 -27.63 26.28
N ALA A 440 -12.82 -26.51 26.32
CA ALA A 440 -13.50 -26.02 27.52
C ALA A 440 -14.62 -26.94 28.04
N GLN A 441 -15.21 -27.78 27.18
CA GLN A 441 -16.20 -28.77 27.60
C GLN A 441 -15.54 -30.00 28.26
N LYS A 442 -14.32 -30.35 27.83
CA LYS A 442 -13.61 -31.56 28.29
C LYS A 442 -12.66 -31.29 29.46
N PHE A 443 -12.00 -30.15 29.45
CA PHE A 443 -10.91 -29.80 30.35
C PHE A 443 -11.25 -28.58 31.21
N ARG A 444 -10.56 -28.47 32.34
CA ARG A 444 -10.61 -27.30 33.24
C ARG A 444 -9.31 -26.50 33.20
N HIS A 445 -8.22 -27.19 32.92
CA HIS A 445 -6.87 -26.65 32.96
C HIS A 445 -6.19 -26.84 31.60
N CYS A 446 -5.25 -25.96 31.28
CA CYS A 446 -4.32 -26.12 30.17
C CYS A 446 -2.90 -25.93 30.69
N LEU A 447 -2.00 -26.86 30.37
CA LEU A 447 -0.58 -26.69 30.61
C LEU A 447 0.15 -26.64 29.27
N LEU A 448 0.64 -25.45 28.92
CA LEU A 448 1.46 -25.27 27.72
C LEU A 448 2.89 -25.72 28.03
N LEU A 449 3.38 -26.69 27.25
CA LEU A 449 4.74 -27.21 27.32
C LEU A 449 5.53 -26.60 26.16
N GLY A 450 6.37 -25.60 26.44
CA GLY A 450 7.00 -24.78 25.41
C GLY A 450 8.34 -24.21 25.87
N MET A 451 9.07 -23.60 24.93
CA MET A 451 10.31 -22.87 25.22
C MET A 451 10.49 -21.71 24.24
N GLY A 452 10.98 -20.57 24.75
CA GLY A 452 11.25 -19.37 23.94
C GLY A 452 9.99 -18.83 23.25
N GLY A 453 10.07 -18.61 21.92
CA GLY A 453 8.94 -18.02 21.17
C GLY A 453 7.64 -18.83 21.22
N SER A 454 7.71 -20.12 21.55
CA SER A 454 6.53 -20.98 21.74
C SER A 454 5.89 -20.88 23.13
N SER A 455 6.53 -20.21 24.09
CA SER A 455 6.04 -20.03 25.48
C SER A 455 5.80 -18.56 25.86
N LEU A 456 6.67 -17.64 25.42
CA LEU A 456 6.66 -16.25 25.88
C LEU A 456 5.45 -15.45 25.40
N ALA A 457 5.07 -15.51 24.12
CA ALA A 457 3.87 -14.81 23.65
C ALA A 457 2.56 -15.34 24.31
N PRO A 458 2.38 -16.67 24.47
CA PRO A 458 1.30 -17.20 25.31
C PRO A 458 1.34 -16.73 26.77
N ASP A 459 2.52 -16.63 27.39
CA ASP A 459 2.65 -16.12 28.77
C ASP A 459 2.21 -14.65 28.88
N VAL A 460 2.57 -13.83 27.90
CA VAL A 460 2.11 -12.44 27.79
C VAL A 460 0.58 -12.38 27.74
N PHE A 461 -0.07 -13.16 26.88
CA PHE A 461 -1.53 -13.20 26.84
C PHE A 461 -2.14 -13.69 28.16
N ALA A 462 -1.60 -14.76 28.75
CA ALA A 462 -2.10 -15.32 30.01
C ALA A 462 -2.00 -14.33 31.17
N ARG A 463 -0.91 -13.56 31.26
CA ARG A 463 -0.65 -12.65 32.39
C ARG A 463 -1.25 -11.26 32.21
N ILE A 464 -1.35 -10.76 30.97
CA ILE A 464 -1.91 -9.43 30.69
C ILE A 464 -3.42 -9.49 30.47
N LEU A 465 -3.90 -10.42 29.63
CA LEU A 465 -5.31 -10.51 29.28
C LEU A 465 -6.08 -11.43 30.21
N GLY A 466 -5.42 -12.42 30.80
CA GLY A 466 -6.03 -13.35 31.74
C GLY A 466 -7.04 -14.29 31.11
N LYS A 467 -7.49 -15.25 31.91
CA LYS A 467 -8.60 -16.13 31.58
C LYS A 467 -9.91 -15.31 31.47
N ARG A 468 -10.71 -15.64 30.45
CA ARG A 468 -12.08 -15.15 30.25
C ARG A 468 -13.11 -16.25 30.47
N ASP A 469 -14.37 -15.86 30.50
CA ASP A 469 -15.49 -16.81 30.64
C ASP A 469 -15.45 -17.86 29.53
N GLY A 470 -15.63 -19.12 29.91
CA GLY A 470 -15.48 -20.26 28.99
C GLY A 470 -14.04 -20.66 28.67
N GLY A 471 -13.03 -19.96 29.22
CA GLY A 471 -11.62 -20.32 29.07
C GLY A 471 -11.12 -21.38 30.07
N LEU A 472 -9.99 -22.00 29.74
CA LEU A 472 -9.22 -22.89 30.61
C LEU A 472 -8.30 -22.09 31.55
N ASP A 473 -8.03 -22.63 32.72
CA ASP A 473 -6.93 -22.14 33.57
C ASP A 473 -5.60 -22.56 32.92
N LEU A 474 -5.03 -21.66 32.11
CA LEU A 474 -3.82 -21.90 31.32
C LEU A 474 -2.58 -21.44 32.07
N ARG A 475 -1.59 -22.32 32.17
CA ARG A 475 -0.23 -21.99 32.66
C ARG A 475 0.81 -22.42 31.64
N VAL A 476 1.91 -21.67 31.61
CA VAL A 476 3.07 -21.95 30.76
C VAL A 476 4.15 -22.64 31.60
N LEU A 477 4.73 -23.71 31.07
CA LEU A 477 5.91 -24.38 31.61
C LEU A 477 7.04 -24.32 30.58
N ASP A 478 8.07 -23.55 30.90
CA ASP A 478 9.26 -23.31 30.08
C ASP A 478 10.58 -23.46 30.86
N SER A 479 10.52 -24.05 32.07
CA SER A 479 11.69 -24.33 32.88
C SER A 479 11.79 -25.80 33.26
N THR A 480 12.98 -26.36 33.10
CA THR A 480 13.30 -27.75 33.51
C THR A 480 13.60 -27.88 34.99
N ALA A 481 13.59 -26.78 35.75
CA ALA A 481 13.78 -26.80 37.20
C ALA A 481 12.64 -27.63 37.87
N PRO A 482 12.94 -28.67 38.67
CA PRO A 482 11.92 -29.57 39.21
C PRO A 482 10.83 -28.88 40.04
N ASP A 483 11.19 -27.82 40.75
CA ASP A 483 10.30 -26.94 41.50
C ASP A 483 9.36 -26.12 40.59
N ALA A 484 9.85 -25.63 39.45
CA ALA A 484 9.01 -24.99 38.43
C ALA A 484 8.00 -25.99 37.83
N VAL A 485 8.44 -27.21 37.49
CA VAL A 485 7.55 -28.29 36.98
C VAL A 485 6.45 -28.63 37.99
N ARG A 486 6.79 -28.75 39.28
CA ARG A 486 5.82 -28.97 40.37
C ARG A 486 4.88 -27.78 40.56
N ALA A 487 5.40 -26.55 40.45
CA ALA A 487 4.59 -25.34 40.60
C ALA A 487 3.56 -25.21 39.47
N ALA A 488 3.95 -25.52 38.23
CA ALA A 488 3.12 -25.38 37.04
C ALA A 488 1.82 -26.22 37.12
N THR A 489 1.86 -27.38 37.77
CA THR A 489 0.69 -28.26 37.96
C THR A 489 0.05 -28.18 39.34
N ARG A 490 0.52 -27.28 40.23
CA ARG A 490 -0.02 -27.18 41.59
C ARG A 490 -1.51 -26.84 41.56
N GLY A 491 -2.32 -27.75 42.10
CA GLY A 491 -3.78 -27.61 42.13
C GLY A 491 -4.51 -28.01 40.84
N PHE A 492 -3.82 -28.53 39.83
CA PHE A 492 -4.46 -29.06 38.61
C PHE A 492 -4.82 -30.55 38.80
N ASP A 493 -6.04 -30.94 38.40
CA ASP A 493 -6.36 -32.35 38.14
C ASP A 493 -5.84 -32.72 36.75
N LEU A 494 -4.75 -33.48 36.68
CA LEU A 494 -4.07 -33.84 35.43
C LEU A 494 -5.00 -34.56 34.43
N ARG A 495 -6.03 -35.28 34.89
CA ARG A 495 -7.01 -35.94 34.00
C ARG A 495 -7.95 -34.93 33.34
N LYS A 496 -8.13 -33.76 33.95
CA LYS A 496 -8.89 -32.61 33.45
C LYS A 496 -7.98 -31.50 32.91
N THR A 497 -6.73 -31.83 32.60
CA THR A 497 -5.76 -30.92 31.98
C THR A 497 -5.51 -31.28 30.52
N LEU A 498 -5.59 -30.27 29.65
CA LEU A 498 -5.05 -30.32 28.29
C LEU A 498 -3.56 -29.95 28.34
N PHE A 499 -2.69 -30.81 27.82
CA PHE A 499 -1.27 -30.53 27.65
C PHE A 499 -1.01 -30.07 26.21
N LEU A 500 -0.65 -28.80 26.05
CA LEU A 500 -0.37 -28.21 24.75
C LEU A 500 1.13 -28.26 24.46
N VAL A 501 1.57 -29.28 23.73
CA VAL A 501 2.97 -29.53 23.38
C VAL A 501 3.37 -28.64 22.20
N SER A 502 4.18 -27.61 22.47
CA SER A 502 4.47 -26.55 21.50
C SER A 502 5.95 -26.53 21.17
N SER A 503 6.31 -26.96 19.95
CA SER A 503 7.68 -26.91 19.46
C SER A 503 7.70 -26.81 17.95
N LYS A 504 8.27 -25.72 17.42
CA LYS A 504 8.43 -25.51 15.98
C LYS A 504 9.17 -26.66 15.30
N SER A 505 10.37 -27.00 15.78
CA SER A 505 11.18 -28.08 15.21
C SER A 505 10.71 -29.48 15.59
N GLY A 506 9.88 -29.59 16.63
CA GLY A 506 9.49 -30.86 17.24
C GLY A 506 10.63 -31.61 17.92
N THR A 507 11.77 -30.95 18.13
CA THR A 507 13.03 -31.55 18.65
C THR A 507 13.61 -30.79 19.84
N THR A 508 12.89 -29.81 20.39
CA THR A 508 13.31 -29.07 21.58
C THR A 508 13.39 -30.02 22.78
N THR A 509 14.58 -30.18 23.37
CA THR A 509 14.86 -31.16 24.43
C THR A 509 13.97 -30.95 25.66
N GLU A 510 13.78 -29.70 26.07
CA GLU A 510 12.97 -29.31 27.23
C GLU A 510 11.51 -29.72 27.01
N VAL A 511 10.95 -29.40 25.85
CA VAL A 511 9.56 -29.73 25.48
C VAL A 511 9.36 -31.24 25.38
N ASP A 512 10.31 -31.97 24.79
CA ASP A 512 10.30 -33.44 24.74
C ASP A 512 10.34 -34.05 26.15
N GLY A 513 11.17 -33.50 27.04
CA GLY A 513 11.26 -33.89 28.44
C GLY A 513 9.95 -33.66 29.20
N PHE A 514 9.34 -32.48 29.05
CA PHE A 514 8.03 -32.18 29.64
C PHE A 514 6.95 -33.13 29.14
N TYR A 515 6.90 -33.36 27.83
CA TYR A 515 5.95 -34.29 27.24
C TYR A 515 6.10 -35.69 27.84
N ARG A 516 7.31 -36.25 27.86
CA ARG A 516 7.56 -37.59 28.42
C ARG A 516 7.16 -37.68 29.89
N TYR A 517 7.48 -36.65 30.68
CA TYR A 517 7.13 -36.60 32.10
C TYR A 517 5.61 -36.62 32.34
N PHE A 518 4.84 -35.82 31.60
CA PHE A 518 3.39 -35.79 31.77
C PHE A 518 2.67 -36.94 31.07
N ARG A 519 3.21 -37.45 29.96
CA ARG A 519 2.71 -38.65 29.28
C ARG A 519 2.82 -39.90 30.14
N GLY A 520 3.83 -39.97 31.02
CA GLY A 520 3.96 -41.03 32.02
C GLY A 520 2.96 -40.94 33.17
N GLN A 521 2.31 -39.78 33.37
CA GLN A 521 1.30 -39.57 34.41
C GLN A 521 -0.14 -39.63 33.86
N VAL A 522 -0.33 -39.26 32.59
CA VAL A 522 -1.62 -39.28 31.90
C VAL A 522 -1.51 -40.16 30.66
N ASN A 523 -2.20 -41.31 30.70
CA ASN A 523 -2.07 -42.33 29.67
C ASN A 523 -2.88 -42.07 28.40
N ASP A 524 -3.86 -41.18 28.46
CA ASP A 524 -4.74 -40.84 27.33
C ASP A 524 -4.10 -39.77 26.43
N GLY A 525 -3.82 -40.14 25.18
CA GLY A 525 -3.33 -39.22 24.16
C GLY A 525 -4.29 -38.05 23.90
N ALA A 526 -5.59 -38.25 24.13
CA ALA A 526 -6.59 -37.22 23.93
C ALA A 526 -6.55 -36.10 25.00
N ASN A 527 -5.64 -36.17 25.99
CA ASN A 527 -5.25 -35.07 26.87
C ASN A 527 -4.14 -34.19 26.28
N PHE A 528 -3.60 -34.52 25.11
CA PHE A 528 -2.52 -33.79 24.47
C PHE A 528 -2.96 -33.17 23.15
N ALA A 529 -2.46 -31.98 22.87
CA ALA A 529 -2.52 -31.35 21.56
C ALA A 529 -1.12 -30.83 21.19
N ALA A 530 -0.80 -30.76 19.91
CA ALA A 530 0.49 -30.31 19.42
C ALA A 530 0.37 -29.05 18.56
N ILE A 531 1.36 -28.15 18.68
CA ILE A 531 1.61 -27.05 17.73
C ILE A 531 3.04 -27.20 17.23
N THR A 532 3.20 -27.41 15.91
CA THR A 532 4.50 -27.71 15.30
C THR A 532 4.50 -27.39 13.81
N ASP A 533 5.66 -27.36 13.17
CA ASP A 533 5.72 -27.24 11.71
C ASP A 533 5.39 -28.58 11.01
N PRO A 534 5.00 -28.56 9.73
CA PRO A 534 4.82 -29.78 8.93
C PRO A 534 6.06 -30.69 8.90
N GLY A 535 5.83 -31.99 9.02
CA GLY A 535 6.85 -33.03 8.85
C GLY A 535 7.77 -33.27 10.05
N THR A 536 7.51 -32.62 11.19
CA THR A 536 8.39 -32.70 12.37
C THR A 536 8.24 -34.02 13.14
N PRO A 537 9.23 -34.40 13.98
CA PRO A 537 9.09 -35.53 14.89
C PRO A 537 7.92 -35.39 15.86
N LEU A 538 7.57 -34.17 16.27
CA LEU A 538 6.40 -33.91 17.13
C LEU A 538 5.10 -34.20 16.40
N GLN A 539 4.97 -33.87 15.11
CA GLN A 539 3.79 -34.27 14.32
C GLN A 539 3.64 -35.79 14.30
N LYS A 540 4.71 -36.51 13.95
CA LYS A 540 4.70 -37.99 13.89
C LYS A 540 4.34 -38.59 15.24
N ARG A 541 4.86 -38.02 16.33
CA ARG A 541 4.54 -38.47 17.68
C ARG A 541 3.08 -38.21 18.04
N ALA A 542 2.56 -37.03 17.72
CA ALA A 542 1.16 -36.70 17.96
C ALA A 542 0.22 -37.69 17.26
N GLU A 543 0.57 -38.13 16.05
CA GLU A 543 -0.16 -39.19 15.32
C GLU A 543 -0.03 -40.55 16.01
N GLN A 544 1.19 -40.98 16.37
CA GLN A 544 1.46 -42.26 17.03
C GLN A 544 0.76 -42.38 18.39
N ASP A 545 0.86 -41.34 19.19
CA ASP A 545 0.34 -41.28 20.55
C ASP A 545 -1.12 -40.82 20.61
N ARG A 546 -1.77 -40.62 19.44
CA ARG A 546 -3.17 -40.24 19.26
C ARG A 546 -3.56 -38.99 20.03
N PHE A 547 -2.79 -37.92 19.83
CA PHE A 547 -3.13 -36.60 20.34
C PHE A 547 -4.50 -36.17 19.81
N TRP A 548 -5.21 -35.37 20.58
CA TRP A 548 -6.53 -34.90 20.19
C TRP A 548 -6.47 -34.00 18.95
N ARG A 549 -5.47 -33.12 18.88
CA ARG A 549 -5.31 -32.17 17.78
C ARG A 549 -3.84 -31.87 17.52
N THR A 550 -3.52 -31.67 16.25
CA THR A 550 -2.22 -31.15 15.80
C THR A 550 -2.46 -29.94 14.91
N PHE A 551 -1.89 -28.79 15.28
CA PHE A 551 -1.88 -27.57 14.48
C PHE A 551 -0.54 -27.46 13.74
N LEU A 552 -0.60 -27.42 12.41
CA LEU A 552 0.57 -27.31 11.55
C LEU A 552 0.82 -25.85 11.20
N ASN A 553 1.86 -25.28 11.81
CA ASN A 553 2.23 -23.88 11.66
C ASN A 553 2.96 -23.61 10.33
N PRO A 554 2.78 -22.44 9.69
CA PRO A 554 3.55 -22.09 8.50
C PRO A 554 5.07 -22.11 8.78
N PRO A 555 5.86 -22.92 8.06
CA PRO A 555 7.28 -23.11 8.36
C PRO A 555 8.14 -21.87 8.10
N ASP A 556 7.62 -20.94 7.31
CA ASP A 556 8.22 -19.66 6.95
C ASP A 556 8.04 -18.56 8.01
N ILE A 557 7.43 -18.88 9.16
CA ILE A 557 7.33 -18.00 10.33
C ILE A 557 8.38 -18.39 11.36
N GLY A 558 9.35 -17.50 11.65
CA GLY A 558 10.38 -17.73 12.68
C GLY A 558 9.78 -17.91 14.08
N GLY A 559 10.46 -18.66 14.97
CA GLY A 559 9.92 -18.98 16.31
C GLY A 559 9.60 -17.73 17.15
N ARG A 560 10.53 -16.77 17.22
CA ARG A 560 10.31 -15.48 17.91
C ARG A 560 9.34 -14.51 17.19
N TYR A 561 8.98 -14.80 15.95
CA TYR A 561 8.02 -14.06 15.12
C TYR A 561 6.66 -14.79 14.99
N SER A 562 6.37 -15.73 15.90
CA SER A 562 5.18 -16.60 15.84
C SER A 562 4.06 -16.19 16.79
N ALA A 563 4.16 -15.00 17.40
CA ALA A 563 3.22 -14.53 18.41
C ALA A 563 1.76 -14.46 17.91
N LEU A 564 1.58 -14.18 16.61
CA LEU A 564 0.27 -14.10 15.96
C LEU A 564 0.01 -15.28 14.99
N SER A 565 0.72 -16.39 15.16
CA SER A 565 0.43 -17.66 14.48
C SER A 565 -0.30 -18.63 15.43
N TYR A 566 -0.45 -19.91 15.06
CA TYR A 566 -1.03 -20.90 15.97
C TYR A 566 -0.35 -20.93 17.34
N PHE A 567 0.95 -20.68 17.41
CA PHE A 567 1.71 -20.70 18.67
C PHE A 567 1.18 -19.70 19.70
N GLY A 568 0.73 -18.52 19.30
CA GLY A 568 0.08 -17.57 20.22
C GLY A 568 -1.45 -17.62 20.19
N LEU A 569 -2.07 -17.83 19.02
CA LEU A 569 -3.53 -17.72 18.88
C LEU A 569 -4.29 -18.91 19.47
N VAL A 570 -3.76 -20.13 19.39
CA VAL A 570 -4.38 -21.31 20.02
C VAL A 570 -4.43 -21.17 21.55
N PRO A 571 -3.32 -20.88 22.26
CA PRO A 571 -3.39 -20.67 23.70
C PRO A 571 -4.21 -19.43 24.08
N ALA A 572 -4.20 -18.37 23.27
CA ALA A 572 -5.09 -17.22 23.49
C ALA A 572 -6.57 -17.63 23.45
N ALA A 573 -6.98 -18.44 22.48
CA ALA A 573 -8.36 -18.93 22.42
C ALA A 573 -8.68 -19.89 23.58
N LEU A 574 -7.72 -20.72 24.01
CA LEU A 574 -7.89 -21.59 25.19
C LEU A 574 -8.04 -20.79 26.49
N LEU A 575 -7.52 -19.57 26.58
CA LEU A 575 -7.82 -18.62 27.66
C LEU A 575 -9.24 -18.04 27.59
N GLY A 576 -9.98 -18.29 26.51
CA GLY A 576 -11.31 -17.71 26.24
C GLY A 576 -11.27 -16.36 25.52
N LEU A 577 -10.12 -15.98 24.92
CA LEU A 577 -9.97 -14.72 24.19
C LEU A 577 -10.57 -14.82 22.78
N ASP A 578 -11.14 -13.71 22.30
CA ASP A 578 -11.62 -13.60 20.92
C ASP A 578 -10.45 -13.36 19.95
N VAL A 579 -10.13 -14.40 19.17
CA VAL A 579 -9.06 -14.37 18.16
C VAL A 579 -9.29 -13.28 17.12
N ASN A 580 -10.53 -13.05 16.66
CA ASN A 580 -10.81 -12.02 15.67
C ASN A 580 -10.52 -10.63 16.25
N ALA A 581 -10.91 -10.39 17.49
CA ALA A 581 -10.64 -9.13 18.18
C ALA A 581 -9.14 -8.87 18.35
N LEU A 582 -8.34 -9.89 18.69
CA LEU A 582 -6.87 -9.77 18.78
C LEU A 582 -6.26 -9.45 17.41
N ILE A 583 -6.67 -10.16 16.36
CA ILE A 583 -6.18 -9.95 15.00
C ILE A 583 -6.61 -8.60 14.43
N GLU A 584 -7.75 -8.05 14.85
CA GLU A 584 -8.14 -6.68 14.51
C GLU A 584 -7.15 -5.65 15.08
N GLN A 585 -6.68 -5.81 16.32
CA GLN A 585 -5.67 -4.92 16.89
C GLN A 585 -4.33 -5.02 16.17
N ALA A 586 -3.91 -6.24 15.80
CA ALA A 586 -2.75 -6.43 14.93
C ALA A 586 -2.94 -5.83 13.54
N GLY A 587 -4.14 -5.92 12.97
CA GLY A 587 -4.50 -5.30 11.70
C GLY A 587 -4.37 -3.78 11.70
N LYS A 588 -4.70 -3.11 12.82
CA LYS A 588 -4.49 -1.66 12.96
C LYS A 588 -3.01 -1.29 12.88
N VAL A 589 -2.13 -2.09 13.49
CA VAL A 589 -0.68 -1.88 13.40
C VAL A 589 -0.15 -2.20 12.00
N ALA A 590 -0.60 -3.29 11.38
CA ALA A 590 -0.24 -3.62 10.00
C ALA A 590 -0.57 -2.47 9.03
N LEU A 591 -1.77 -1.90 9.17
CA LEU A 591 -2.22 -0.76 8.39
C LEU A 591 -1.40 0.50 8.68
N ALA A 592 -1.21 0.85 9.97
CA ALA A 592 -0.43 2.02 10.39
C ALA A 592 1.09 1.89 10.11
N SER A 593 1.58 0.69 9.81
CA SER A 593 2.97 0.42 9.46
C SER A 593 3.18 0.00 8.01
N HIS A 594 2.14 0.10 7.17
CA HIS A 594 2.15 -0.31 5.76
C HIS A 594 3.25 0.40 4.93
N ALA A 595 3.61 -0.21 3.80
CA ALA A 595 4.64 0.26 2.84
C ALA A 595 4.52 1.73 2.41
N ARG A 596 3.28 2.26 2.42
CA ARG A 596 2.93 3.60 1.96
C ARG A 596 2.83 4.63 3.10
N VAL A 597 3.05 4.23 4.35
CA VAL A 597 3.09 5.16 5.49
C VAL A 597 4.49 5.77 5.56
N PRO A 598 4.63 7.11 5.52
CA PRO A 598 5.93 7.77 5.65
C PRO A 598 6.65 7.39 6.96
N LEU A 599 7.98 7.36 6.93
CA LEU A 599 8.80 7.01 8.10
C LEU A 599 8.53 7.94 9.31
N GLN A 600 8.10 9.16 9.07
CA GLN A 600 7.76 10.15 10.09
C GLN A 600 6.51 9.75 10.89
N GLU A 601 5.57 9.05 10.26
CA GLU A 601 4.30 8.62 10.85
C GLU A 601 4.35 7.16 11.32
N ASN A 602 5.26 6.35 10.78
CA ASN A 602 5.33 4.91 11.03
C ASN A 602 6.12 4.56 12.30
N LEU A 603 5.43 4.49 13.45
CA LEU A 603 6.06 4.24 14.75
C LEU A 603 6.95 2.98 14.79
N ALA A 604 6.53 1.87 14.15
CA ALA A 604 7.30 0.63 14.17
C ALA A 604 8.68 0.82 13.51
N LEU A 605 8.71 1.46 12.34
CA LEU A 605 9.97 1.77 11.64
C LEU A 605 10.80 2.80 12.40
N ARG A 606 10.16 3.79 13.06
CA ARG A 606 10.87 4.77 13.90
C ARG A 606 11.58 4.12 15.07
N ILE A 607 10.91 3.24 15.81
CA ILE A 607 11.50 2.49 16.93
C ILE A 607 12.78 1.78 16.44
N GLY A 608 12.66 1.02 15.35
CA GLY A 608 13.79 0.25 14.83
C GLY A 608 14.94 1.12 14.32
N ALA A 609 14.63 2.19 13.59
CA ALA A 609 15.61 3.10 13.02
C ALA A 609 16.36 3.90 14.10
N ILE A 610 15.63 4.45 15.08
CA ILE A 610 16.21 5.22 16.20
C ILE A 610 17.10 4.31 17.05
N ALA A 611 16.59 3.14 17.47
CA ALA A 611 17.36 2.22 18.30
C ALA A 611 18.66 1.76 17.61
N ALA A 612 18.59 1.40 16.33
CA ALA A 612 19.77 0.98 15.58
C ALA A 612 20.76 2.12 15.29
N GLY A 613 20.27 3.33 15.03
CA GLY A 613 21.11 4.53 14.87
C GLY A 613 21.92 4.83 16.13
N LEU A 614 21.27 4.78 17.29
CA LEU A 614 21.91 4.94 18.60
C LEU A 614 22.93 3.82 18.88
N ALA A 615 22.57 2.56 18.61
CA ALA A 615 23.45 1.42 18.84
C ALA A 615 24.74 1.49 18.01
N LYS A 616 24.66 1.94 16.74
CA LYS A 616 25.85 2.20 15.90
C LYS A 616 26.82 3.24 16.48
N LYS A 617 26.35 4.05 17.44
CA LYS A 617 27.10 5.14 18.09
C LYS A 617 27.36 4.86 19.57
N GLY A 618 27.29 3.59 19.97
CA GLY A 618 27.63 3.12 21.31
C GLY A 618 26.56 3.32 22.37
N ALA A 619 25.35 3.76 21.99
CA ALA A 619 24.17 3.71 22.86
C ALA A 619 23.32 2.49 22.49
N ASP A 620 23.79 1.32 22.89
CA ASP A 620 23.29 0.01 22.47
C ASP A 620 22.20 -0.57 23.38
N LYS A 621 21.89 0.06 24.51
CA LYS A 621 20.82 -0.42 25.40
C LYS A 621 19.45 0.08 24.97
N LEU A 622 18.45 -0.81 25.04
CA LEU A 622 17.04 -0.51 24.84
C LEU A 622 16.29 -0.83 26.13
N THR A 623 16.04 0.18 26.96
CA THR A 623 15.40 0.00 28.26
C THR A 623 13.88 0.12 28.13
N PHE A 624 13.18 -0.90 28.59
CA PHE A 624 11.73 -0.94 28.60
C PHE A 624 11.15 -0.53 29.96
N LEU A 625 10.21 0.42 29.94
CA LEU A 625 9.54 0.93 31.14
C LEU A 625 8.03 0.74 31.02
N PHE A 626 7.53 -0.37 31.56
CA PHE A 626 6.11 -0.73 31.50
C PHE A 626 5.32 -0.27 32.72
N SER A 627 4.06 0.07 32.52
CA SER A 627 3.10 0.08 33.64
C SER A 627 2.89 -1.34 34.16
N LYS A 628 2.43 -1.48 35.42
CA LYS A 628 2.40 -2.75 36.15
C LYS A 628 1.75 -3.90 35.36
N ASN A 629 0.60 -3.67 34.74
CA ASN A 629 -0.12 -4.71 34.01
C ASN A 629 0.50 -5.07 32.65
N LEU A 630 1.43 -4.26 32.13
CA LEU A 630 2.14 -4.53 30.88
C LEU A 630 3.53 -5.13 31.08
N ALA A 631 4.04 -5.18 32.31
CA ALA A 631 5.35 -5.73 32.64
C ALA A 631 5.64 -7.13 32.04
N PRO A 632 4.67 -8.08 31.93
CA PRO A 632 4.93 -9.38 31.31
C PRO A 632 5.41 -9.31 29.86
N LEU A 633 5.16 -8.22 29.13
CA LEU A 633 5.63 -8.03 27.75
C LEU A 633 7.16 -8.04 27.64
N GLY A 634 7.86 -7.60 28.69
CA GLY A 634 9.30 -7.40 28.70
C GLY A 634 10.10 -8.65 28.32
N GLY A 635 9.78 -9.80 28.91
CA GLY A 635 10.48 -11.05 28.62
C GLY A 635 10.38 -11.49 27.15
N TRP A 636 9.22 -11.27 26.50
CA TRP A 636 9.07 -11.56 25.07
C TRP A 636 9.89 -10.58 24.21
N LEU A 637 9.89 -9.29 24.55
CA LEU A 637 10.67 -8.27 23.84
C LEU A 637 12.18 -8.47 23.99
N GLU A 638 12.61 -8.87 25.18
CA GLU A 638 14.00 -9.20 25.45
C GLU A 638 14.48 -10.30 24.50
N GLN A 639 13.73 -11.41 24.40
CA GLN A 639 14.04 -12.46 23.45
C GLN A 639 14.04 -11.94 22.01
N LEU A 640 12.98 -11.25 21.59
CA LEU A 640 12.82 -10.82 20.21
C LEU A 640 13.99 -9.93 19.78
N VAL A 641 14.36 -8.93 20.58
CA VAL A 641 15.41 -7.96 20.24
C VAL A 641 16.80 -8.57 20.39
N ALA A 642 17.09 -9.24 21.51
CA ALA A 642 18.42 -9.79 21.77
C ALA A 642 18.80 -10.86 20.75
N GLU A 643 17.93 -11.86 20.52
CA GLU A 643 18.23 -12.95 19.58
C GLU A 643 18.25 -12.47 18.12
N SER A 644 17.46 -11.46 17.78
CA SER A 644 17.46 -10.92 16.40
C SER A 644 18.68 -10.05 16.13
N THR A 645 19.14 -9.27 17.12
CA THR A 645 20.16 -8.23 16.87
C THR A 645 21.56 -8.55 17.39
N GLY A 646 21.68 -9.36 18.43
CA GLY A 646 22.95 -9.71 19.09
C GLY A 646 23.82 -10.66 18.28
N LYS A 647 24.44 -10.15 17.20
CA LYS A 647 25.18 -10.95 16.21
C LYS A 647 26.41 -10.22 15.72
N GLN A 648 27.45 -10.98 15.37
CA GLN A 648 28.64 -10.46 14.70
C GLN A 648 29.34 -9.31 15.47
N GLY A 649 29.32 -9.36 16.81
CA GLY A 649 29.88 -8.30 17.67
C GLY A 649 29.09 -6.99 17.65
N ARG A 650 27.86 -7.01 17.15
CA ARG A 650 26.90 -5.90 17.13
C ARG A 650 25.62 -6.34 17.83
N GLY A 651 24.77 -5.37 18.15
CA GLY A 651 23.41 -5.66 18.60
C GLY A 651 22.85 -4.56 19.47
N ILE A 652 21.60 -4.75 19.86
CA ILE A 652 20.91 -3.94 20.84
C ILE A 652 20.70 -4.83 22.07
N VAL A 653 21.05 -4.32 23.24
CA VAL A 653 20.86 -4.98 24.53
C VAL A 653 19.51 -4.54 25.11
N PRO A 654 18.44 -5.34 24.99
CA PRO A 654 17.21 -5.03 25.69
C PRO A 654 17.42 -5.11 27.21
N VAL A 655 16.84 -4.17 27.94
CA VAL A 655 16.87 -4.12 29.40
C VAL A 655 15.44 -4.13 29.90
N ASP A 656 15.03 -5.24 30.50
CA ASP A 656 13.73 -5.43 31.14
C ASP A 656 13.87 -5.46 32.68
N GLY A 657 12.82 -5.04 33.38
CA GLY A 657 12.74 -5.10 34.84
C GLY A 657 13.58 -4.07 35.61
N GLU A 658 14.29 -3.17 34.93
CA GLU A 658 15.02 -2.07 35.57
C GLU A 658 14.02 -1.03 36.13
N PRO A 659 14.01 -0.74 37.44
CA PRO A 659 13.13 0.30 37.99
C PRO A 659 13.46 1.69 37.42
N PRO A 660 12.45 2.56 37.19
CA PRO A 660 12.70 3.93 36.75
C PRO A 660 13.53 4.70 37.76
N GLY A 661 14.71 5.16 37.34
CA GLY A 661 15.62 5.98 38.12
C GLY A 661 15.26 7.46 38.10
N THR A 662 16.00 8.23 38.89
CA THR A 662 15.93 9.70 38.89
C THR A 662 16.60 10.28 37.63
N LYS A 663 16.52 11.60 37.43
CA LYS A 663 17.05 12.30 36.24
C LYS A 663 18.55 12.02 35.97
N ASP A 664 19.33 11.79 37.01
CA ASP A 664 20.78 11.58 36.93
C ASP A 664 21.20 10.11 37.08
N ALA A 665 20.24 9.18 37.16
CA ALA A 665 20.52 7.77 37.42
C ALA A 665 21.15 7.03 36.23
N TYR A 666 21.14 7.64 35.05
CA TYR A 666 21.44 6.96 33.79
C TYR A 666 22.56 7.61 32.99
N GLY A 667 23.39 6.77 32.38
CA GLY A 667 24.37 7.18 31.38
C GLY A 667 23.71 7.56 30.05
N ASN A 668 24.52 8.09 29.14
CA ASN A 668 24.09 8.41 27.77
C ASN A 668 24.23 7.20 26.84
N ASP A 669 23.82 6.01 27.27
CA ASP A 669 24.12 4.72 26.62
C ASP A 669 22.86 3.95 26.15
N ARG A 670 21.70 4.59 26.18
CA ARG A 670 20.41 3.90 26.00
C ARG A 670 19.32 4.73 25.34
N LEU A 671 18.39 4.01 24.72
CA LEU A 671 17.04 4.47 24.37
C LEU A 671 16.05 3.97 25.42
N PHE A 672 15.17 4.84 25.89
CA PHE A 672 14.03 4.42 26.71
C PHE A 672 12.78 4.24 25.85
N VAL A 673 12.04 3.17 26.11
CA VAL A 673 10.71 2.94 25.57
C VAL A 673 9.73 2.71 26.71
N SER A 674 8.79 3.64 26.85
CA SER A 674 7.77 3.64 27.90
C SER A 674 6.41 3.29 27.31
N LEU A 675 5.81 2.20 27.79
CA LEU A 675 4.51 1.73 27.34
C LEU A 675 3.60 1.51 28.55
N SER A 676 2.41 2.10 28.52
CA SER A 676 1.48 2.04 29.65
C SER A 676 0.04 1.82 29.22
N LEU A 677 -0.78 1.25 30.09
CA LEU A 677 -2.23 1.31 29.93
C LEU A 677 -2.72 2.73 30.25
N ALA A 678 -3.66 3.24 29.46
CA ALA A 678 -4.28 4.55 29.71
C ALA A 678 -4.98 4.65 31.07
N SER A 679 -5.36 3.51 31.66
CA SER A 679 -5.94 3.40 33.00
C SER A 679 -4.92 3.44 34.14
N GLU A 680 -3.61 3.40 33.85
CA GLU A 680 -2.55 3.38 34.86
C GLU A 680 -1.76 4.69 34.83
N ALA A 681 -1.48 5.25 36.01
CA ALA A 681 -0.60 6.41 36.13
C ALA A 681 0.85 5.99 35.86
N HIS A 682 1.38 6.41 34.72
CA HIS A 682 2.75 6.10 34.29
C HIS A 682 3.23 7.21 33.35
N ASP A 683 4.20 8.01 33.81
CA ASP A 683 4.82 9.05 32.99
C ASP A 683 6.34 9.06 33.23
N MET A 684 7.09 8.98 32.14
CA MET A 684 8.56 8.99 32.13
C MET A 684 9.13 10.26 31.49
N SER A 685 8.32 11.32 31.37
CA SER A 685 8.72 12.59 30.76
C SER A 685 9.94 13.23 31.43
N HIS A 686 10.19 12.95 32.71
CA HIS A 686 11.39 13.43 33.41
C HIS A 686 12.69 12.90 32.80
N LEU A 687 12.68 11.74 32.14
CA LEU A 687 13.85 11.20 31.42
C LEU A 687 14.12 12.00 30.14
N ALA A 688 13.07 12.39 29.42
CA ALA A 688 13.18 13.27 28.26
C ALA A 688 13.67 14.67 28.67
N GLU A 689 13.15 15.23 29.76
CA GLU A 689 13.63 16.49 30.35
C GLU A 689 15.11 16.42 30.77
N ALA A 690 15.54 15.25 31.26
CA ALA A 690 16.94 14.97 31.57
C ALA A 690 17.81 14.73 30.32
N GLY A 691 17.25 14.84 29.11
CA GLY A 691 17.95 14.76 27.84
C GLY A 691 18.21 13.33 27.34
N HIS A 692 17.52 12.33 27.88
CA HIS A 692 17.59 10.96 27.33
C HIS A 692 16.66 10.79 26.14
N PRO A 693 17.05 9.98 25.12
CA PRO A 693 16.13 9.51 24.11
C PRO A 693 14.98 8.71 24.74
N LEU A 694 13.74 9.09 24.44
CA LEU A 694 12.52 8.48 24.98
C LEU A 694 11.44 8.39 23.88
N LEU A 695 10.88 7.19 23.71
CA LEU A 695 9.61 6.96 23.03
C LEU A 695 8.57 6.54 24.07
N GLN A 696 7.44 7.23 24.13
CA GLN A 696 6.39 6.95 25.12
C GLN A 696 5.01 6.96 24.49
N TRP A 697 4.21 5.92 24.70
CA TRP A 697 2.79 5.88 24.29
C TRP A 697 1.93 5.04 25.22
N LYS A 698 0.62 5.16 25.05
CA LYS A 698 -0.40 4.49 25.86
C LYS A 698 -1.24 3.54 25.02
N LEU A 699 -1.54 2.37 25.59
CA LEU A 699 -2.56 1.47 25.08
C LEU A 699 -3.90 1.83 25.73
N ALA A 700 -4.95 1.97 24.93
CA ALA A 700 -6.29 2.31 25.44
C ALA A 700 -6.89 1.13 26.22
N THR A 701 -6.61 -0.10 25.79
CA THR A 701 -7.06 -1.33 26.44
C THR A 701 -5.95 -2.38 26.43
N PRO A 702 -5.95 -3.34 27.38
CA PRO A 702 -5.00 -4.46 27.36
C PRO A 702 -5.01 -5.26 26.05
N ALA A 703 -6.16 -5.36 25.37
CA ALA A 703 -6.30 -6.12 24.13
C ALA A 703 -5.40 -5.61 22.98
N GLU A 704 -4.98 -4.33 23.03
CA GLU A 704 -4.07 -3.73 22.05
C GLU A 704 -2.66 -4.36 22.08
N ILE A 705 -2.32 -5.16 23.10
CA ILE A 705 -1.08 -5.93 23.16
C ILE A 705 -0.87 -6.84 21.94
N ALA A 706 -1.97 -7.32 21.32
CA ALA A 706 -1.90 -8.08 20.09
C ALA A 706 -1.26 -7.28 18.94
N GLY A 707 -1.50 -5.96 18.90
CA GLY A 707 -0.86 -5.05 17.95
C GLY A 707 0.61 -4.82 18.26
N GLU A 708 1.00 -4.80 19.53
CA GLU A 708 2.40 -4.59 19.92
C GLU A 708 3.31 -5.74 19.48
N PHE A 709 2.83 -6.99 19.43
CA PHE A 709 3.62 -8.09 18.84
C PHE A 709 4.08 -7.75 17.42
N LEU A 710 3.15 -7.37 16.54
CA LEU A 710 3.49 -7.02 15.16
C LEU A 710 4.33 -5.74 15.08
N ARG A 711 4.06 -4.74 15.93
CA ARG A 711 4.83 -3.48 15.97
C ARG A 711 6.30 -3.76 16.22
N TRP A 712 6.58 -4.62 17.21
CA TRP A 712 7.93 -4.95 17.61
C TRP A 712 8.62 -5.89 16.63
N GLU A 713 7.91 -6.84 16.02
CA GLU A 713 8.44 -7.66 14.93
C GLU A 713 8.90 -6.78 13.75
N ILE A 714 8.10 -5.79 13.34
CA ILE A 714 8.47 -4.82 12.31
C ILE A 714 9.67 -3.96 12.77
N ALA A 715 9.65 -3.47 14.01
CA ALA A 715 10.72 -2.64 14.56
C ALA A 715 12.05 -3.42 14.58
N THR A 716 12.06 -4.66 15.03
CA THR A 716 13.24 -5.52 15.09
C THR A 716 13.77 -5.86 13.69
N ALA A 717 12.89 -6.12 12.73
CA ALA A 717 13.29 -6.30 11.33
C ALA A 717 13.97 -5.03 10.76
N ALA A 718 13.45 -3.85 11.10
CA ALA A 718 14.06 -2.56 10.75
C ALA A 718 15.40 -2.32 11.47
N MET A 719 15.54 -2.71 12.74
CA MET A 719 16.83 -2.67 13.46
C MET A 719 17.88 -3.48 12.71
N GLY A 720 17.56 -4.71 12.30
CA GLY A 720 18.47 -5.57 11.54
C GLY A 720 18.91 -4.93 10.22
N ALA A 721 17.98 -4.31 9.47
CA ALA A 721 18.30 -3.66 8.21
C ALA A 721 19.21 -2.43 8.37
N VAL A 722 19.01 -1.63 9.43
CA VAL A 722 19.89 -0.51 9.74
C VAL A 722 21.25 -1.01 10.23
N LEU A 723 21.29 -2.00 11.13
CA LEU A 723 22.53 -2.60 11.67
C LEU A 723 23.31 -3.47 10.67
N GLU A 724 22.70 -3.79 9.52
CA GLU A 724 23.27 -4.64 8.46
C GLU A 724 23.56 -6.05 8.95
N ILE A 725 22.57 -6.62 9.63
CA ILE A 725 22.57 -8.00 10.13
C ILE A 725 21.28 -8.68 9.71
N ASP A 726 21.30 -10.01 9.61
CA ASP A 726 20.09 -10.81 9.42
C ASP A 726 19.35 -10.91 10.76
N PRO A 727 18.13 -10.38 10.92
CA PRO A 727 17.38 -10.50 12.16
C PRO A 727 16.74 -11.89 12.34
N PHE A 728 16.80 -12.77 11.34
CA PHE A 728 16.05 -14.02 11.30
C PHE A 728 16.89 -15.28 11.52
N ASP A 729 18.21 -15.24 11.33
CA ASP A 729 19.10 -16.36 11.66
C ASP A 729 19.32 -16.49 13.19
N GLU A 730 19.85 -17.63 13.63
CA GLU A 730 20.01 -17.99 15.05
C GLU A 730 21.31 -18.81 15.30
N PRO A 731 22.49 -18.33 14.89
CA PRO A 731 23.70 -19.15 14.89
C PRO A 731 24.09 -19.66 16.29
N ASN A 732 24.05 -18.80 17.32
CA ASN A 732 24.46 -19.18 18.67
C ASN A 732 23.43 -20.05 19.41
N VAL A 733 22.15 -19.98 19.04
CA VAL A 733 21.12 -20.88 19.58
C VAL A 733 21.36 -22.30 19.05
N ALA A 734 21.69 -22.44 17.77
CA ALA A 734 22.04 -23.73 17.17
C ALA A 734 23.32 -24.30 17.83
N GLU A 735 24.34 -23.47 18.01
CA GLU A 735 25.58 -23.85 18.70
C GLU A 735 25.32 -24.35 20.13
N SER A 736 24.51 -23.64 20.91
CA SER A 736 24.15 -24.06 22.27
C SER A 736 23.40 -25.39 22.28
N LYS A 737 22.44 -25.59 21.37
CA LYS A 737 21.71 -26.87 21.23
C LYS A 737 22.65 -28.03 20.90
N ASP A 738 23.60 -27.83 20.01
CA ASP A 738 24.54 -28.88 19.60
C ASP A 738 25.52 -29.23 20.73
N LYS A 739 26.01 -28.23 21.47
CA LYS A 739 26.81 -28.45 22.69
C LYS A 739 26.04 -29.23 23.75
N THR A 740 24.80 -28.83 24.02
CA THR A 740 23.93 -29.53 24.98
C THR A 740 23.66 -30.96 24.55
N LYS A 741 23.34 -31.21 23.27
CA LYS A 741 23.18 -32.57 22.73
C LYS A 741 24.45 -33.39 22.88
N SER A 742 25.62 -32.83 22.57
CA SER A 742 26.91 -33.49 22.72
C SER A 742 27.15 -33.92 24.17
N LEU A 743 26.91 -33.02 25.13
CA LEU A 743 27.04 -33.31 26.56
C LEU A 743 26.07 -34.41 27.02
N LEU A 744 24.81 -34.36 26.59
CA LEU A 744 23.81 -35.37 26.93
C LEU A 744 24.07 -36.73 26.27
N SER A 745 24.73 -36.75 25.11
CA SER A 745 25.06 -37.99 24.38
C SER A 745 26.34 -38.65 24.87
N GLY A 746 27.30 -37.86 25.39
CA GLY A 746 28.58 -38.34 25.91
C GLY A 746 28.54 -38.79 27.38
N GLY A 747 27.42 -38.58 28.07
CA GLY A 747 27.16 -39.11 29.41
C GLY A 747 26.43 -40.45 29.36
N THR A 748 27.10 -41.49 28.91
CA THR A 748 26.68 -42.90 29.09
C THR A 748 27.73 -43.67 29.84
#